data_AF-A0A972PTN2-F1
#
_entry.id   AF-A0A972PTN2-F1
#
_cell.length_a   1.000
_cell.length_b   1.000
_cell.length_c   1.000
_cell.angle_alpha   90.00
_cell.angle_beta   90.00
_cell.angle_gamma   90.00
#
_symmetry.space_group_name_H-M   'P 1'
#
loop_
_entity.id
_entity.type
_entity.pdbx_description
1 polymer ?
#
loop_
_entity_poly.entity_id
_entity_poly.type
_entity_poly.pdbx_seq_one_letter_code
_entity_poly.pdbx_strand_id
1 'polypeptide(L)'
;MSAGIRGGKQVASERKGVRFVAVAVLAVALTLAGSGIPALQRAPRAEVAIAQGTEPVFESADYRIKDGTGPRIVDGVAYLFAGNDPWMPPGENSSVVALDARDGTLLWQKELEWAGGMGSKARPLYDEGRIYIGCGKSVYCLDAANNGNVLWAKDITPADASMGNSVIIADVVTYSNAAGTKVVVVGDYIYGKYLGLNADTGAVLWSFDLDAGSSAIGAPGVDDTGNRLYLPQHASFGSPVNGKIFCLDVSVATPAKKWELKADYDVAGSVALDGANLYFSDFAYGGPMGNLYRVEDKGSEAVLAWKQPIWGSSGTPLVDTNSGTLYVCGNDYSVGGNHFYAFDLDTGGLVWDNPNWGAYNGNCVLSPTTGYLYAGSFDTGAWAHNKGMGAMEAYTGSELWYVQQKGGGDPVVAGGLVYTTADGRLYAYEEYKPTSYDWYFAEGYTGEGFEEWLCLANPGDAPEDDATVNVTYLFNGERDPETLVYGVNAGTRVTIDVKGAVGKDAEVSIKVVSDKPLVAERPVYFRYTGTGNHAWTGGHCVVGADDPLTDWYFAEGYTGEGFEEWLCLANFGDSLATVKVAYIYQEGEPLEKEYYVPGNRRVTFSVNSEAGEGRDVSIAVESNRPVVAERPMYFSYQGMGSHGWTGGHCVIGAAGAGTSWYFAEGYTGEGFEEWLCLANPGDEDALVEVTYLYQDGEPETKEYGVPAHTRRTLSVNLEAGAGRELGLAVKSTRPVLAERPIYFNYRGAWDGGSCVIGAAIPGNYWCLAEGYTDVHFDQYVCVSNPGKEDATVVVTPLFGDGEAEEYAVSAGRRFTLTLSSAEPTERAYAITSDRGVVVERAMYFDYQGLGAHGWKGGHCTRGATLSDIY
;
A
#
# COMPACT_ATOMS: atom_id res chain seq x y z
N MET A 1 -55.18 -12.51 55.94
CA MET A 1 -55.57 -13.57 56.90
C MET A 1 -56.16 -14.70 56.07
N SER A 2 -55.73 -15.96 56.08
CA SER A 2 -54.79 -16.73 56.89
C SER A 2 -54.30 -17.91 56.03
N ALA A 3 -53.05 -18.31 56.24
CA ALA A 3 -52.31 -19.34 55.52
C ALA A 3 -52.62 -20.79 55.97
N GLY A 4 -52.11 -21.78 55.21
CA GLY A 4 -51.98 -23.19 55.63
C GLY A 4 -51.71 -24.15 54.46
N ILE A 5 -50.49 -24.27 53.93
CA ILE A 5 -49.43 -25.28 54.21
C ILE A 5 -49.53 -26.63 53.43
N ARG A 6 -48.58 -26.78 52.48
CA ARG A 6 -47.71 -27.91 52.05
C ARG A 6 -48.14 -29.40 51.96
N GLY A 7 -47.67 -30.00 50.85
CA GLY A 7 -47.26 -31.40 50.63
C GLY A 7 -47.99 -32.04 49.44
N GLY A 8 -47.43 -32.79 48.47
CA GLY A 8 -46.09 -33.30 48.11
C GLY A 8 -46.23 -34.30 46.94
N LYS A 9 -45.27 -34.27 46.00
CA LYS A 9 -44.78 -35.25 44.97
C LYS A 9 -45.68 -36.26 44.21
N GLN A 10 -45.46 -36.26 42.86
CA GLN A 10 -45.37 -37.34 41.83
C GLN A 10 -46.47 -38.43 41.77
N VAL A 11 -46.99 -38.82 40.59
CA VAL A 11 -46.39 -39.75 39.60
C VAL A 11 -47.23 -39.83 38.31
N ALA A 12 -46.53 -39.97 37.17
CA ALA A 12 -46.80 -40.65 35.88
C ALA A 12 -48.11 -40.49 35.06
N SER A 13 -47.90 -40.43 33.73
CA SER A 13 -48.70 -41.22 32.77
C SER A 13 -47.87 -41.60 31.54
N GLU A 14 -47.82 -42.91 31.23
CA GLU A 14 -47.30 -43.49 29.98
C GLU A 14 -48.44 -44.03 29.09
N ARG A 15 -48.26 -43.80 27.78
CA ARG A 15 -48.53 -44.66 26.58
C ARG A 15 -49.95 -45.11 26.17
N LYS A 16 -50.22 -44.87 24.87
CA LYS A 16 -50.28 -45.82 23.70
C LYS A 16 -50.64 -44.97 22.46
N GLY A 17 -50.15 -45.10 21.22
CA GLY A 17 -49.36 -46.11 20.51
C GLY A 17 -50.03 -46.38 19.15
N VAL A 18 -49.51 -45.85 18.02
CA VAL A 18 -49.83 -46.30 16.65
C VAL A 18 -48.57 -46.19 15.76
N ARG A 19 -48.24 -47.27 15.05
CA ARG A 19 -47.12 -47.41 14.09
C ARG A 19 -47.52 -46.91 12.71
N PHE A 20 -46.62 -46.25 11.97
CA PHE A 20 -46.60 -46.32 10.49
C PHE A 20 -45.17 -46.31 9.93
N VAL A 21 -45.08 -46.92 8.75
CA VAL A 21 -43.94 -47.44 7.99
C VAL A 21 -43.02 -46.35 7.44
N ALA A 22 -41.70 -46.60 7.43
CA ALA A 22 -40.72 -45.80 6.72
C ALA A 22 -40.73 -46.12 5.22
N VAL A 23 -40.91 -45.10 4.38
CA VAL A 23 -40.63 -45.13 2.94
C VAL A 23 -39.74 -43.93 2.64
N ALA A 24 -38.55 -44.22 2.12
CA ALA A 24 -37.62 -43.23 1.62
C ALA A 24 -38.18 -42.57 0.35
N VAL A 25 -38.17 -41.24 0.31
CA VAL A 25 -38.32 -40.47 -0.93
C VAL A 25 -37.18 -39.46 -1.00
N LEU A 26 -36.36 -39.66 -2.02
CA LEU A 26 -35.26 -38.82 -2.47
C LEU A 26 -35.83 -37.44 -2.87
N ALA A 27 -35.41 -36.37 -2.21
CA ALA A 27 -35.67 -35.00 -2.65
C ALA A 27 -34.40 -34.45 -3.30
N VAL A 28 -34.46 -34.29 -4.62
CA VAL A 28 -33.45 -33.60 -5.44
C VAL A 28 -33.56 -32.11 -5.12
N ALA A 29 -32.55 -31.56 -4.44
CA ALA A 29 -32.34 -30.13 -4.33
C ALA A 29 -31.65 -29.65 -5.62
N LEU A 30 -32.34 -28.83 -6.40
CA LEU A 30 -31.68 -28.02 -7.43
C LEU A 30 -30.90 -26.92 -6.71
N THR A 31 -29.57 -27.04 -6.72
CA THR A 31 -28.63 -25.97 -6.43
C THR A 31 -28.62 -25.00 -7.61
N LEU A 32 -29.16 -23.78 -7.41
CA LEU A 32 -28.68 -22.61 -8.13
C LEU A 32 -27.40 -22.18 -7.44
N ALA A 33 -26.28 -22.76 -7.86
CA ALA A 33 -24.95 -22.23 -7.54
C ALA A 33 -24.78 -20.94 -8.34
N GLY A 34 -25.02 -19.80 -7.69
CA GLY A 34 -24.37 -18.55 -8.08
C GLY A 34 -22.88 -18.74 -7.84
N SER A 35 -22.10 -18.61 -8.91
CA SER A 35 -20.64 -18.61 -8.92
C SER A 35 -20.11 -17.44 -8.08
N GLY A 36 -19.99 -17.67 -6.77
CA GLY A 36 -19.11 -16.89 -5.91
C GLY A 36 -17.69 -17.42 -6.11
N ILE A 37 -16.81 -16.55 -6.62
CA ILE A 37 -15.37 -16.79 -6.67
C ILE A 37 -14.90 -16.93 -5.21
N PRO A 38 -14.28 -18.05 -4.80
CA PRO A 38 -13.50 -18.03 -3.58
C PRO A 38 -12.27 -17.18 -3.86
N ALA A 39 -12.14 -16.05 -3.17
CA ALA A 39 -10.87 -15.35 -3.09
C ALA A 39 -9.80 -16.37 -2.65
N LEU A 40 -8.68 -16.45 -3.36
CA LEU A 40 -7.47 -17.07 -2.85
C LEU A 40 -7.08 -16.26 -1.60
N GLN A 41 -7.60 -16.69 -0.45
CA GLN A 41 -7.20 -16.18 0.85
C GLN A 41 -5.72 -16.53 0.99
N ARG A 42 -4.87 -15.51 0.86
CA ARG A 42 -3.48 -15.58 1.32
C ARG A 42 -3.52 -16.05 2.77
N ALA A 43 -2.71 -17.05 3.11
CA ALA A 43 -2.61 -17.49 4.49
C ALA A 43 -2.30 -16.26 5.37
N PRO A 44 -3.00 -16.08 6.50
CA PRO A 44 -2.68 -14.98 7.40
C PRO A 44 -1.19 -15.07 7.78
N ARG A 45 -0.51 -13.92 7.76
CA ARG A 45 0.82 -13.76 8.35
C ARG A 45 0.77 -14.44 9.73
N ALA A 46 1.71 -15.33 10.03
CA ALA A 46 1.79 -15.94 11.36
C ALA A 46 1.73 -14.79 12.39
N GLU A 47 0.91 -14.94 13.45
CA GLU A 47 0.65 -13.91 14.47
C GLU A 47 1.94 -13.12 14.77
N VAL A 48 2.06 -11.93 14.18
CA VAL A 48 3.15 -11.02 14.51
C VAL A 48 2.84 -10.59 15.93
N ALA A 49 3.67 -11.04 16.88
CA ALA A 49 3.58 -10.58 18.25
C ALA A 49 3.53 -9.05 18.21
N ILE A 50 2.59 -8.43 18.95
CA ILE A 50 2.43 -6.99 19.03
C ILE A 50 3.81 -6.37 19.35
N ALA A 51 4.48 -5.84 18.32
CA ALA A 51 5.89 -5.46 18.39
C ALA A 51 6.06 -4.17 19.21
N GLN A 52 5.07 -3.29 19.13
CA GLN A 52 5.03 -2.00 19.79
C GLN A 52 4.11 -2.02 21.03
N GLY A 53 4.46 -1.28 22.08
CA GLY A 53 3.59 -1.14 23.26
C GLY A 53 2.19 -0.62 22.91
N THR A 54 1.20 -0.96 23.73
CA THR A 54 -0.19 -0.52 23.57
C THR A 54 -0.52 0.77 24.33
N GLU A 55 0.45 1.32 25.06
CA GLU A 55 0.26 2.57 25.79
C GLU A 55 0.44 3.76 24.86
N PRO A 56 -0.46 4.75 24.92
CA PRO A 56 -0.31 5.96 24.13
C PRO A 56 0.86 6.81 24.65
N VAL A 57 1.43 7.63 23.77
CA VAL A 57 2.37 8.70 24.14
C VAL A 57 1.69 9.65 25.14
N PHE A 58 0.43 9.98 24.88
CA PHE A 58 -0.45 10.62 25.85
C PHE A 58 -1.93 10.29 25.60
N GLU A 59 -2.73 10.42 26.65
CA GLU A 59 -4.18 10.55 26.56
C GLU A 59 -4.59 11.89 27.18
N SER A 60 -5.47 12.64 26.51
CA SER A 60 -5.98 13.89 27.06
C SER A 60 -6.92 13.64 28.24
N ALA A 61 -7.24 14.70 29.01
CA ALA A 61 -8.42 14.64 29.87
C ALA A 61 -9.70 14.45 29.02
N ASP A 62 -10.78 14.02 29.66
CA ASP A 62 -12.09 13.94 29.03
C ASP A 62 -12.63 15.37 28.83
N TYR A 63 -12.68 15.78 27.57
CA TYR A 63 -13.20 17.08 27.13
C TYR A 63 -14.53 16.93 26.40
N ARG A 64 -15.18 15.76 26.48
CA ARG A 64 -16.35 15.37 25.67
C ARG A 64 -16.07 15.44 24.17
N ILE A 65 -14.84 15.13 23.76
CA ILE A 65 -14.48 15.02 22.34
C ILE A 65 -15.40 14.01 21.67
N LYS A 66 -15.89 14.38 20.49
CA LYS A 66 -16.86 13.56 19.78
C LYS A 66 -16.17 12.34 19.16
N ASP A 67 -16.64 11.16 19.54
CA ASP A 67 -16.12 9.93 18.96
C ASP A 67 -16.50 9.80 17.47
N GLY A 68 -15.63 9.14 16.70
CA GLY A 68 -15.81 8.99 15.25
C GLY A 68 -15.51 10.26 14.45
N THR A 69 -14.79 11.22 15.05
CA THR A 69 -14.25 12.39 14.35
C THR A 69 -12.73 12.37 14.44
N GLY A 70 -12.06 12.93 13.43
CA GLY A 70 -10.60 13.09 13.45
C GLY A 70 -10.20 14.49 13.93
N PRO A 71 -9.07 14.65 14.64
CA PRO A 71 -8.54 15.97 14.95
C PRO A 71 -8.03 16.66 13.68
N ARG A 72 -8.08 18.00 13.65
CA ARG A 72 -7.28 18.78 12.71
C ARG A 72 -5.98 19.19 13.40
N ILE A 73 -4.86 18.59 13.00
CA ILE A 73 -3.52 18.92 13.53
C ILE A 73 -2.88 20.00 12.65
N VAL A 74 -2.55 21.15 13.23
CA VAL A 74 -1.84 22.26 12.54
C VAL A 74 -0.90 22.93 13.53
N ASP A 75 0.36 23.14 13.16
CA ASP A 75 1.37 23.86 13.95
C ASP A 75 1.48 23.38 15.42
N GLY A 76 1.36 22.06 15.64
CA GLY A 76 1.42 21.46 16.98
C GLY A 76 0.15 21.63 17.82
N VAL A 77 -0.97 22.03 17.22
CA VAL A 77 -2.28 22.15 17.89
C VAL A 77 -3.28 21.18 17.28
N ALA A 78 -4.01 20.46 18.13
CA ALA A 78 -5.11 19.60 17.73
C ALA A 78 -6.45 20.32 17.96
N TYR A 79 -7.19 20.60 16.88
CA TYR A 79 -8.54 21.16 16.94
C TYR A 79 -9.59 20.06 16.79
N LEU A 80 -10.49 19.95 17.75
CA LEU A 80 -11.51 18.90 17.81
C LEU A 80 -12.89 19.46 18.07
N PHE A 81 -13.90 18.77 17.55
CA PHE A 81 -15.28 18.98 17.94
C PHE A 81 -15.60 18.18 19.22
N ALA A 82 -16.30 18.82 20.15
CA ALA A 82 -16.69 18.22 21.42
C ALA A 82 -18.17 18.50 21.71
N GLY A 83 -18.87 17.51 22.25
CA GLY A 83 -20.29 17.59 22.58
C GLY A 83 -20.90 16.22 22.80
N ASN A 84 -22.06 16.19 23.46
CA ASN A 84 -22.80 14.96 23.72
C ASN A 84 -23.85 14.70 22.62
N ASP A 85 -24.28 13.44 22.49
CA ASP A 85 -25.35 13.00 21.56
C ASP A 85 -26.72 12.72 22.21
N PRO A 86 -27.25 13.52 23.16
CA PRO A 86 -28.59 13.24 23.64
C PRO A 86 -29.58 13.53 22.51
N TRP A 87 -30.31 12.51 22.06
CA TRP A 87 -31.35 12.58 21.04
C TRP A 87 -32.54 13.50 21.38
N MET A 88 -32.57 14.12 22.58
CA MET A 88 -33.69 14.93 23.06
C MET A 88 -33.27 16.38 23.41
N PRO A 89 -33.95 17.40 22.86
CA PRO A 89 -33.73 18.80 23.22
C PRO A 89 -34.24 19.20 24.62
N PRO A 90 -33.66 20.23 25.26
CA PRO A 90 -32.37 20.84 24.92
C PRO A 90 -31.21 19.96 25.44
N GLY A 91 -30.24 19.67 24.59
CA GLY A 91 -28.99 19.03 25.02
C GLY A 91 -27.98 20.03 25.60
N GLU A 92 -26.82 19.52 26.01
CA GLU A 92 -25.70 20.35 26.46
C GLU A 92 -25.03 21.06 25.29
N ASN A 93 -24.54 22.28 25.51
CA ASN A 93 -23.79 23.02 24.51
C ASN A 93 -22.55 22.25 24.05
N SER A 94 -22.31 22.26 22.75
CA SER A 94 -21.11 21.70 22.12
C SER A 94 -19.95 22.69 22.24
N SER A 95 -18.77 22.31 21.78
CA SER A 95 -17.60 23.19 21.77
C SER A 95 -16.58 22.78 20.72
N VAL A 96 -15.70 23.72 20.36
CA VAL A 96 -14.41 23.40 19.74
C VAL A 96 -13.35 23.39 20.85
N VAL A 97 -12.55 22.35 20.87
CA VAL A 97 -11.45 22.17 21.82
C VAL A 97 -10.13 22.28 21.05
N ALA A 98 -9.20 23.09 21.56
CA ALA A 98 -7.84 23.14 21.08
C ALA A 98 -6.91 22.56 22.15
N LEU A 99 -6.19 21.50 21.79
CA LEU A 99 -5.21 20.83 22.64
C LEU A 99 -3.80 21.02 22.08
N ASP A 100 -2.80 21.06 22.95
CA ASP A 100 -1.41 20.90 22.54
C ASP A 100 -1.22 19.48 22.00
N ALA A 101 -0.81 19.35 20.74
CA ALA A 101 -0.71 18.05 20.08
C ALA A 101 0.45 17.20 20.60
N ARG A 102 1.32 17.74 21.48
CA ARG A 102 2.46 17.01 22.06
C ARG A 102 2.11 16.25 23.34
N ASP A 103 1.14 16.75 24.10
CA ASP A 103 0.80 16.19 25.42
C ASP A 103 -0.70 16.17 25.75
N GLY A 104 -1.56 16.68 24.87
CA GLY A 104 -3.01 16.71 25.05
C GLY A 104 -3.50 17.77 26.04
N THR A 105 -2.64 18.71 26.46
CA THR A 105 -3.02 19.79 27.39
C THR A 105 -4.00 20.75 26.72
N LEU A 106 -5.05 21.13 27.44
CA LEU A 106 -6.00 22.13 26.97
C LEU A 106 -5.35 23.49 26.79
N LEU A 107 -5.39 24.02 25.57
CA LEU A 107 -5.01 25.40 25.26
C LEU A 107 -6.20 26.33 25.44
N TRP A 108 -7.33 25.99 24.82
CA TRP A 108 -8.59 26.70 24.97
C TRP A 108 -9.77 25.82 24.58
N GLN A 109 -10.96 26.17 25.09
CA GLN A 109 -12.22 25.56 24.72
C GLN A 109 -13.24 26.65 24.44
N LYS A 110 -13.87 26.59 23.26
CA LYS A 110 -14.90 27.53 22.85
C LYS A 110 -16.25 26.86 22.85
N GLU A 111 -17.11 27.23 23.80
CA GLU A 111 -18.50 26.78 23.83
C GLU A 111 -19.27 27.36 22.61
N LEU A 112 -20.05 26.48 21.98
CA LEU A 112 -20.95 26.73 20.85
C LEU A 112 -22.38 26.36 21.26
N GLU A 113 -23.35 26.51 20.34
CA GLU A 113 -24.70 26.00 20.61
C GLU A 113 -24.74 24.46 20.67
N TRP A 114 -25.84 23.90 21.16
CA TRP A 114 -26.07 22.46 21.11
C TRP A 114 -26.21 21.99 19.65
N ALA A 115 -25.42 20.98 19.27
CA ALA A 115 -25.39 20.51 17.89
C ALA A 115 -26.62 19.71 17.44
N GLY A 116 -27.53 19.35 18.34
CA GLY A 116 -28.71 18.53 18.02
C GLY A 116 -28.48 17.04 18.25
N GLY A 117 -29.54 16.23 18.07
CA GLY A 117 -29.59 14.83 18.53
C GLY A 117 -28.55 13.89 17.94
N MET A 118 -28.22 14.00 16.64
CA MET A 118 -27.17 13.19 16.00
C MET A 118 -25.74 13.72 16.26
N GLY A 119 -25.62 14.88 16.93
CA GLY A 119 -24.37 15.63 17.05
C GLY A 119 -23.88 16.19 15.70
N SER A 120 -22.97 17.16 15.74
CA SER A 120 -22.13 17.46 14.58
C SER A 120 -21.03 16.41 14.55
N LYS A 121 -20.83 15.76 13.42
CA LYS A 121 -19.69 14.86 13.17
C LYS A 121 -18.62 15.55 12.32
N ALA A 122 -18.76 16.87 12.15
CA ALA A 122 -17.88 17.66 11.34
C ALA A 122 -16.50 17.80 12.00
N ARG A 123 -15.45 17.54 11.22
CA ARG A 123 -14.08 17.91 11.55
C ARG A 123 -13.92 19.43 11.41
N PRO A 124 -13.31 20.11 12.39
CA PRO A 124 -12.97 21.53 12.25
C PRO A 124 -12.06 21.75 11.04
N LEU A 125 -12.48 22.63 10.12
CA LEU A 125 -11.66 23.04 8.99
C LEU A 125 -10.76 24.19 9.43
N TYR A 126 -9.44 24.01 9.38
CA TYR A 126 -8.48 25.09 9.60
C TYR A 126 -8.02 25.68 8.28
N ASP A 127 -7.99 27.01 8.20
CA ASP A 127 -7.48 27.75 7.06
C ASP A 127 -7.01 29.16 7.48
N GLU A 128 -5.73 29.48 7.22
CA GLU A 128 -5.11 30.79 7.48
C GLU A 128 -5.41 31.38 8.88
N GLY A 129 -5.26 30.58 9.94
CA GLY A 129 -5.50 31.02 11.33
C GLY A 129 -6.98 31.08 11.72
N ARG A 130 -7.89 30.63 10.86
CA ARG A 130 -9.33 30.55 11.12
C ARG A 130 -9.79 29.11 11.19
N ILE A 131 -10.79 28.86 12.02
CA ILE A 131 -11.46 27.57 12.13
C ILE A 131 -12.91 27.72 11.70
N TYR A 132 -13.33 26.92 10.73
CA TYR A 132 -14.72 26.84 10.28
C TYR A 132 -15.34 25.54 10.78
N ILE A 133 -16.54 25.64 11.36
CA ILE A 133 -17.25 24.49 11.90
C ILE A 133 -18.76 24.71 11.85
N GLY A 134 -19.50 23.68 11.44
CA GLY A 134 -20.94 23.61 11.57
C GLY A 134 -21.34 23.05 12.93
N CYS A 135 -22.21 23.74 13.66
CA CYS A 135 -22.70 23.28 14.95
C CYS A 135 -24.16 23.70 15.15
N GLY A 136 -25.06 22.73 15.22
CA GLY A 136 -26.49 22.96 15.34
C GLY A 136 -27.01 23.62 14.07
N LYS A 137 -27.61 24.80 14.22
CA LYS A 137 -28.15 25.59 13.11
C LYS A 137 -27.18 26.66 12.60
N SER A 138 -26.00 26.77 13.21
CA SER A 138 -25.06 27.84 12.89
C SER A 138 -23.75 27.30 12.30
N VAL A 139 -23.21 28.07 11.34
CA VAL A 139 -21.82 27.96 10.92
C VAL A 139 -21.01 28.99 11.68
N TYR A 140 -19.85 28.61 12.21
CA TYR A 140 -18.96 29.48 12.95
C TYR A 140 -17.65 29.66 12.18
N CYS A 141 -17.11 30.87 12.24
CA CYS A 141 -15.70 31.14 11.98
C CYS A 141 -15.06 31.63 13.28
N LEU A 142 -14.07 30.90 13.74
CA LEU A 142 -13.35 31.15 14.98
C LEU A 142 -11.92 31.57 14.68
N ASP A 143 -11.39 32.48 15.48
CA ASP A 143 -9.99 32.88 15.45
C ASP A 143 -9.15 31.87 16.25
N ALA A 144 -8.32 31.10 15.56
CA ALA A 144 -7.52 30.04 16.16
C ALA A 144 -6.45 30.58 17.13
N ALA A 145 -5.92 31.78 16.86
CA ALA A 145 -4.87 32.42 17.65
C ALA A 145 -5.41 33.15 18.89
N ASN A 146 -6.67 33.59 18.84
CA ASN A 146 -7.32 34.33 19.93
C ASN A 146 -8.36 33.48 20.67
N ASN A 147 -7.95 32.30 21.14
CA ASN A 147 -8.75 31.40 21.98
C ASN A 147 -10.13 31.04 21.41
N GLY A 148 -10.22 30.87 20.09
CA GLY A 148 -11.48 30.55 19.41
C GLY A 148 -12.50 31.69 19.48
N ASN A 149 -12.07 32.95 19.56
CA ASN A 149 -12.98 34.09 19.49
C ASN A 149 -13.82 34.01 18.21
N VAL A 150 -15.13 34.23 18.34
CA VAL A 150 -16.04 34.17 17.19
C VAL A 150 -15.81 35.40 16.33
N LEU A 151 -15.29 35.20 15.12
CA LEU A 151 -15.16 36.24 14.10
C LEU A 151 -16.54 36.52 13.49
N TRP A 152 -17.27 35.46 13.16
CA TRP A 152 -18.68 35.51 12.80
C TRP A 152 -19.37 34.17 13.10
N ALA A 153 -20.69 34.23 13.29
CA ALA A 153 -21.55 33.07 13.40
C ALA A 153 -22.82 33.31 12.57
N LYS A 154 -23.21 32.33 11.77
CA LYS A 154 -24.32 32.44 10.83
C LYS A 154 -25.34 31.35 11.07
N ASP A 155 -26.52 31.72 11.57
CA ASP A 155 -27.72 30.88 11.54
C ASP A 155 -28.13 30.66 10.07
N ILE A 156 -28.14 29.39 9.65
CA ILE A 156 -28.51 28.98 8.29
C ILE A 156 -29.96 28.51 8.18
N THR A 157 -30.73 28.55 9.28
CA THR A 157 -32.15 28.19 9.27
C THR A 157 -32.90 29.09 8.29
N PRO A 158 -33.66 28.50 7.33
CA PRO A 158 -34.48 29.29 6.41
C PRO A 158 -35.44 30.21 7.16
N ALA A 159 -35.63 31.43 6.67
CA ALA A 159 -36.49 32.42 7.32
C ALA A 159 -37.97 31.97 7.40
N ASP A 160 -38.38 31.06 6.52
CA ASP A 160 -39.70 30.43 6.41
C ASP A 160 -39.73 28.98 6.92
N ALA A 161 -38.75 28.61 7.74
CA ALA A 161 -38.59 27.28 8.34
C ALA A 161 -39.88 26.70 8.97
N SER A 162 -40.33 25.57 8.43
CA SER A 162 -41.51 24.82 8.93
C SER A 162 -41.16 23.47 9.57
N MET A 163 -39.92 22.99 9.43
CA MET A 163 -39.47 21.68 9.88
C MET A 163 -38.63 21.73 11.17
N GLY A 164 -38.43 22.93 11.73
CA GLY A 164 -37.56 23.18 12.88
C GLY A 164 -36.25 23.86 12.47
N ASN A 165 -35.29 23.87 13.38
CA ASN A 165 -33.96 24.44 13.13
C ASN A 165 -33.16 23.56 12.17
N SER A 166 -32.31 24.19 11.35
CA SER A 166 -31.32 23.45 10.56
C SER A 166 -30.39 22.64 11.46
N VAL A 167 -29.84 21.55 10.91
CA VAL A 167 -28.83 20.71 11.57
C VAL A 167 -27.69 20.48 10.60
N ILE A 168 -26.46 20.76 11.03
CA ILE A 168 -25.24 20.54 10.23
C ILE A 168 -24.48 19.35 10.81
N ILE A 169 -24.17 18.37 9.96
CA ILE A 169 -23.52 17.11 10.35
C ILE A 169 -22.22 16.88 9.58
N ALA A 170 -22.17 17.32 8.33
CA ALA A 170 -21.05 17.10 7.40
C ALA A 170 -19.81 17.93 7.72
N ASP A 171 -18.64 17.43 7.33
CA ASP A 171 -17.41 18.23 7.29
C ASP A 171 -17.61 19.49 6.43
N VAL A 172 -17.01 20.58 6.89
CA VAL A 172 -16.98 21.85 6.16
C VAL A 172 -15.87 21.79 5.13
N VAL A 173 -16.15 22.23 3.90
CA VAL A 173 -15.13 22.36 2.85
C VAL A 173 -15.03 23.79 2.35
N THR A 174 -13.92 24.12 1.70
CA THR A 174 -13.73 25.44 1.07
C THR A 174 -13.29 25.32 -0.37
N TYR A 175 -13.66 26.32 -1.17
CA TYR A 175 -13.10 26.57 -2.50
C TYR A 175 -12.95 28.08 -2.72
N SER A 176 -12.22 28.47 -3.77
CA SER A 176 -12.17 29.88 -4.21
C SER A 176 -13.01 30.08 -5.47
N ASN A 177 -13.96 31.02 -5.43
CA ASN A 177 -14.74 31.32 -6.64
C ASN A 177 -13.94 32.16 -7.65
N ALA A 178 -14.48 32.36 -8.85
CA ALA A 178 -13.79 33.13 -9.91
C ALA A 178 -13.47 34.60 -9.56
N ALA A 179 -14.08 35.15 -8.51
CA ALA A 179 -13.73 36.48 -8.00
C ALA A 179 -12.60 36.46 -6.95
N GLY A 180 -11.99 35.29 -6.70
CA GLY A 180 -11.00 35.07 -5.64
C GLY A 180 -11.59 35.09 -4.24
N THR A 181 -12.91 35.09 -4.10
CA THR A 181 -13.57 35.01 -2.79
C THR A 181 -13.56 33.57 -2.31
N LYS A 182 -13.02 33.35 -1.12
CA LYS A 182 -13.07 32.05 -0.47
C LYS A 182 -14.49 31.76 0.05
N VAL A 183 -14.99 30.58 -0.28
CA VAL A 183 -16.35 30.13 0.03
C VAL A 183 -16.28 28.91 0.93
N VAL A 184 -17.00 28.97 2.05
CA VAL A 184 -17.21 27.88 2.99
C VAL A 184 -18.50 27.16 2.63
N VAL A 185 -18.46 25.85 2.42
CA VAL A 185 -19.64 25.05 2.04
C VAL A 185 -20.05 24.14 3.18
N VAL A 186 -21.36 24.14 3.47
CA VAL A 186 -21.97 23.28 4.50
C VAL A 186 -23.25 22.62 3.99
N GLY A 187 -23.55 21.43 4.51
CA GLY A 187 -24.80 20.72 4.28
C GLY A 187 -25.82 20.97 5.40
N ASP A 188 -27.06 21.25 5.03
CA ASP A 188 -28.23 21.28 5.91
C ASP A 188 -28.98 19.95 5.82
N TYR A 189 -28.93 19.20 6.91
CA TYR A 189 -29.56 17.90 7.03
C TYR A 189 -31.09 17.96 7.01
N ILE A 190 -31.71 18.97 7.64
CA ILE A 190 -33.16 19.03 7.85
C ILE A 190 -33.87 19.51 6.60
N TYR A 191 -33.31 20.53 5.94
CA TYR A 191 -33.93 21.13 4.77
C TYR A 191 -33.42 20.55 3.44
N GLY A 192 -32.42 19.68 3.48
CA GLY A 192 -31.86 19.04 2.28
C GLY A 192 -31.23 20.06 1.34
N LYS A 193 -30.27 20.84 1.83
CA LYS A 193 -29.63 21.89 1.06
C LYS A 193 -28.13 21.93 1.29
N TYR A 194 -27.39 22.40 0.30
CA TYR A 194 -26.02 22.87 0.51
C TYR A 194 -25.98 24.40 0.42
N LEU A 195 -25.20 25.05 1.28
CA LEU A 195 -25.02 26.49 1.29
C LEU A 195 -23.56 26.85 1.11
N GLY A 196 -23.29 27.89 0.31
CA GLY A 196 -21.98 28.53 0.25
C GLY A 196 -22.00 29.87 0.98
N LEU A 197 -21.10 30.04 1.92
CA LEU A 197 -20.94 31.24 2.73
C LEU A 197 -19.61 31.91 2.39
N ASN A 198 -19.59 33.23 2.39
CA ASN A 198 -18.35 33.99 2.30
C ASN A 198 -17.49 33.73 3.55
N ALA A 199 -16.26 33.29 3.36
CA ALA A 199 -15.37 32.88 4.46
C ALA A 199 -15.03 34.02 5.44
N ASP A 200 -14.98 35.27 4.97
CA ASP A 200 -14.65 36.43 5.81
C ASP A 200 -15.83 36.96 6.63
N THR A 201 -17.05 36.84 6.09
CA THR A 201 -18.23 37.57 6.63
C THR A 201 -19.37 36.67 7.09
N GLY A 202 -19.37 35.39 6.71
CA GLY A 202 -20.48 34.46 6.94
C GLY A 202 -21.74 34.78 6.13
N ALA A 203 -21.67 35.69 5.15
CA ALA A 203 -22.79 35.99 4.28
C ALA A 203 -23.09 34.80 3.36
N VAL A 204 -24.34 34.36 3.30
CA VAL A 204 -24.76 33.31 2.35
C VAL A 204 -24.68 33.88 0.94
N LEU A 205 -23.84 33.28 0.11
CA LEU A 205 -23.64 33.66 -1.29
C LEU A 205 -24.59 32.91 -2.21
N TRP A 206 -24.86 31.64 -1.91
CA TRP A 206 -25.75 30.79 -2.68
C TRP A 206 -26.28 29.64 -1.83
N SER A 207 -27.37 29.03 -2.30
CA SER A 207 -27.94 27.79 -1.78
C SER A 207 -28.30 26.86 -2.94
N PHE A 208 -28.12 25.56 -2.74
CA PHE A 208 -28.52 24.52 -3.67
C PHE A 208 -29.48 23.56 -2.98
N ASP A 209 -30.70 23.44 -3.52
CA ASP A 209 -31.73 22.53 -3.00
C ASP A 209 -31.51 21.13 -3.55
N LEU A 210 -31.52 20.13 -2.65
CA LEU A 210 -31.59 18.72 -3.00
C LEU A 210 -33.04 18.33 -3.37
N ASP A 211 -33.24 17.10 -3.83
CA ASP A 211 -34.58 16.60 -4.12
C ASP A 211 -35.45 16.58 -2.84
N ALA A 212 -36.76 16.74 -3.02
CA ALA A 212 -37.72 16.66 -1.92
C ALA A 212 -37.61 15.32 -1.16
N GLY A 213 -37.57 15.38 0.17
CA GLY A 213 -37.38 14.19 1.02
C GLY A 213 -35.93 13.73 1.12
N SER A 214 -34.97 14.62 0.86
CA SER A 214 -33.52 14.33 0.96
C SER A 214 -32.84 15.20 2.02
N SER A 215 -31.65 14.78 2.42
CA SER A 215 -30.80 15.39 3.45
C SER A 215 -29.36 15.50 2.95
N ALA A 216 -28.67 16.56 3.35
CA ALA A 216 -27.24 16.75 3.11
C ALA A 216 -26.43 16.21 4.32
N ILE A 217 -25.74 15.08 4.15
CA ILE A 217 -24.95 14.42 5.20
C ILE A 217 -23.46 14.35 4.84
N GLY A 218 -23.14 13.97 3.60
CA GLY A 218 -21.77 13.81 3.16
C GLY A 218 -21.08 15.14 2.90
N ALA A 219 -19.77 15.19 3.12
CA ALA A 219 -18.96 16.34 2.76
C ALA A 219 -18.86 16.46 1.23
N PRO A 220 -18.99 17.67 0.66
CA PRO A 220 -18.78 17.87 -0.76
C PRO A 220 -17.35 17.54 -1.21
N GLY A 221 -17.21 16.97 -2.40
CA GLY A 221 -15.92 16.93 -3.09
C GLY A 221 -15.61 18.27 -3.75
N VAL A 222 -14.40 18.79 -3.59
CA VAL A 222 -13.96 20.08 -4.16
C VAL A 222 -12.86 19.84 -5.19
N ASP A 223 -13.09 20.25 -6.43
CA ASP A 223 -12.06 20.34 -7.46
C ASP A 223 -11.88 21.81 -7.84
N ASP A 224 -10.90 22.45 -7.20
CA ASP A 224 -10.56 23.85 -7.42
C ASP A 224 -10.04 24.09 -8.86
N THR A 225 -9.29 23.14 -9.42
CA THR A 225 -8.68 23.25 -10.76
C THR A 225 -9.75 23.25 -11.85
N GLY A 226 -10.70 22.32 -11.79
CA GLY A 226 -11.83 22.21 -12.70
C GLY A 226 -12.99 23.16 -12.38
N ASN A 227 -12.91 23.90 -11.28
CA ASN A 227 -13.99 24.73 -10.74
C ASN A 227 -15.29 23.91 -10.56
N ARG A 228 -15.18 22.79 -9.85
CA ARG A 228 -16.28 21.85 -9.59
C ARG A 228 -16.52 21.63 -8.11
N LEU A 229 -17.80 21.44 -7.79
CA LEU A 229 -18.26 21.01 -6.47
C LEU A 229 -19.19 19.81 -6.64
N TYR A 230 -18.91 18.73 -5.92
CA TYR A 230 -19.66 17.47 -6.00
C TYR A 230 -20.45 17.26 -4.70
N LEU A 231 -21.77 17.28 -4.80
CA LEU A 231 -22.67 17.26 -3.66
C LEU A 231 -23.35 15.88 -3.52
N PRO A 232 -23.07 15.12 -2.44
CA PRO A 232 -23.78 13.88 -2.16
C PRO A 232 -25.20 14.14 -1.65
N GLN A 233 -26.12 13.25 -2.00
CA GLN A 233 -27.52 13.28 -1.56
C GLN A 233 -27.88 11.96 -0.90
N HIS A 234 -28.54 12.07 0.24
CA HIS A 234 -29.10 10.95 1.02
C HIS A 234 -30.61 11.15 1.20
N ALA A 235 -31.44 10.11 1.09
CA ALA A 235 -32.87 10.23 1.40
C ALA A 235 -33.10 10.46 2.90
N SER A 236 -33.88 11.46 3.29
CA SER A 236 -34.21 11.68 4.71
C SER A 236 -34.86 10.44 5.31
N PHE A 237 -34.56 10.11 6.58
CA PHE A 237 -35.10 8.91 7.23
C PHE A 237 -36.62 8.79 7.07
N GLY A 238 -37.07 7.63 6.60
CA GLY A 238 -38.48 7.33 6.31
C GLY A 238 -38.94 7.71 4.90
N SER A 239 -38.10 8.39 4.12
CA SER A 239 -38.33 8.62 2.68
C SER A 239 -37.83 7.45 1.84
N PRO A 240 -38.34 7.27 0.61
CA PRO A 240 -37.78 6.29 -0.33
C PRO A 240 -36.34 6.62 -0.69
N VAL A 241 -35.52 5.58 -0.87
CA VAL A 241 -34.12 5.66 -1.33
C VAL A 241 -33.99 6.56 -2.57
N ASN A 242 -33.09 7.52 -2.51
CA ASN A 242 -32.87 8.51 -3.57
C ASN A 242 -31.45 9.09 -3.57
N GLY A 243 -30.44 8.22 -3.43
CA GLY A 243 -29.06 8.69 -3.44
C GLY A 243 -28.61 9.25 -4.79
N LYS A 244 -27.90 10.37 -4.75
CA LYS A 244 -27.35 11.05 -5.92
C LYS A 244 -26.01 11.72 -5.63
N ILE A 245 -25.24 11.95 -6.69
CA ILE A 245 -24.18 12.97 -6.72
C ILE A 245 -24.62 14.08 -7.68
N PHE A 246 -24.56 15.34 -7.24
CA PHE A 246 -24.70 16.50 -8.11
C PHE A 246 -23.36 17.13 -8.38
N CYS A 247 -23.10 17.55 -9.62
CA CYS A 247 -21.95 18.37 -9.96
C CYS A 247 -22.40 19.81 -10.23
N LEU A 248 -21.77 20.75 -9.54
CA LEU A 248 -21.97 22.18 -9.74
C LEU A 248 -20.71 22.82 -10.34
N ASP A 249 -20.94 23.77 -11.24
CA ASP A 249 -19.92 24.71 -11.73
C ASP A 249 -19.79 25.87 -10.75
N VAL A 250 -18.61 26.04 -10.16
CA VAL A 250 -18.33 27.11 -9.20
C VAL A 250 -17.46 28.24 -9.79
N SER A 251 -17.24 28.24 -11.11
CA SER A 251 -16.55 29.33 -11.82
C SER A 251 -17.39 30.60 -11.95
N VAL A 252 -18.64 30.57 -11.49
CA VAL A 252 -19.59 31.69 -11.54
C VAL A 252 -20.07 32.04 -10.13
N ALA A 253 -20.56 33.27 -9.94
CA ALA A 253 -20.94 33.78 -8.62
C ALA A 253 -22.06 32.98 -7.93
N THR A 254 -22.95 32.36 -8.71
CA THR A 254 -24.00 31.46 -8.21
C THR A 254 -23.81 30.11 -8.90
N PRO A 255 -23.41 29.05 -8.16
CA PRO A 255 -23.12 27.77 -8.76
C PRO A 255 -24.30 27.21 -9.56
N ALA A 256 -23.99 26.60 -10.70
CA ALA A 256 -24.98 26.03 -11.60
C ALA A 256 -24.78 24.52 -11.74
N LYS A 257 -25.87 23.75 -11.65
CA LYS A 257 -25.83 22.30 -11.88
C LYS A 257 -25.36 22.00 -13.31
N LYS A 258 -24.30 21.18 -13.42
CA LYS A 258 -23.82 20.61 -14.69
C LYS A 258 -24.52 19.30 -14.99
N TRP A 259 -24.47 18.38 -14.03
CA TRP A 259 -25.05 17.05 -14.15
C TRP A 259 -25.44 16.50 -12.78
N GLU A 260 -26.20 15.41 -12.79
CA GLU A 260 -26.48 14.59 -11.61
C GLU A 260 -26.33 13.12 -12.00
N LEU A 261 -25.88 12.30 -11.05
CA LEU A 261 -25.81 10.85 -11.17
C LEU A 261 -26.68 10.24 -10.07
N LYS A 262 -27.51 9.26 -10.43
CA LYS A 262 -28.30 8.49 -9.48
C LYS A 262 -27.53 7.23 -9.06
N ALA A 263 -27.42 7.01 -7.75
CA ALA A 263 -26.89 5.78 -7.16
C ALA A 263 -28.01 4.74 -6.92
N ASP A 264 -27.62 3.49 -6.66
CA ASP A 264 -28.56 2.41 -6.37
C ASP A 264 -29.19 2.59 -4.98
N TYR A 265 -28.38 3.02 -4.01
CA TYR A 265 -28.80 3.30 -2.63
C TYR A 265 -28.50 4.75 -2.22
N ASP A 266 -28.62 5.08 -0.93
CA ASP A 266 -28.42 6.45 -0.46
C ASP A 266 -26.93 6.81 -0.35
N VAL A 267 -26.55 8.01 -0.81
CA VAL A 267 -25.17 8.49 -0.72
C VAL A 267 -25.03 9.37 0.52
N ALA A 268 -24.81 8.73 1.65
CA ALA A 268 -24.57 9.41 2.93
C ALA A 268 -23.10 9.86 3.10
N GLY A 269 -22.18 9.26 2.34
CA GLY A 269 -20.75 9.49 2.47
C GLY A 269 -20.21 10.69 1.71
N SER A 270 -19.00 11.08 2.10
CA SER A 270 -18.23 12.11 1.42
C SER A 270 -17.65 11.60 0.09
N VAL A 271 -17.32 12.54 -0.80
CA VAL A 271 -16.74 12.25 -2.11
C VAL A 271 -15.24 12.49 -2.07
N ALA A 272 -14.46 11.47 -2.42
CA ALA A 272 -13.01 11.60 -2.66
C ALA A 272 -12.73 11.82 -4.15
N LEU A 273 -11.63 12.49 -4.47
CA LEU A 273 -11.30 12.91 -5.83
C LEU A 273 -9.88 12.53 -6.24
N ASP A 274 -9.69 12.23 -7.52
CA ASP A 274 -8.39 12.17 -8.22
C ASP A 274 -8.58 12.77 -9.63
N GLY A 275 -8.16 14.02 -9.79
CA GLY A 275 -8.48 14.82 -10.96
C GLY A 275 -9.98 14.87 -11.23
N ALA A 276 -10.41 14.40 -12.42
CA ALA A 276 -11.81 14.32 -12.81
C ALA A 276 -12.55 13.06 -12.29
N ASN A 277 -11.87 12.18 -11.55
CA ASN A 277 -12.46 10.97 -11.00
C ASN A 277 -13.03 11.23 -9.61
N LEU A 278 -14.21 10.67 -9.36
CA LEU A 278 -14.93 10.72 -8.09
C LEU A 278 -15.06 9.31 -7.54
N TYR A 279 -14.79 9.18 -6.24
CA TYR A 279 -14.92 7.94 -5.50
C TYR A 279 -15.85 8.15 -4.31
N PHE A 280 -16.89 7.34 -4.21
CA PHE A 280 -17.86 7.43 -3.13
C PHE A 280 -18.60 6.10 -2.96
N SER A 281 -19.14 5.88 -1.77
CA SER A 281 -19.99 4.74 -1.46
C SER A 281 -21.45 5.14 -1.33
N ASP A 282 -22.34 4.28 -1.81
CA ASP A 282 -23.73 4.28 -1.38
C ASP A 282 -23.96 3.25 -0.26
N PHE A 283 -25.11 3.38 0.40
CA PHE A 283 -25.42 2.58 1.57
C PHE A 283 -26.92 2.31 1.70
N ALA A 284 -27.26 1.07 2.09
CA ALA A 284 -28.62 0.63 2.37
C ALA A 284 -28.82 0.35 3.87
N TYR A 285 -29.48 1.25 4.59
CA TYR A 285 -29.75 1.12 6.03
C TYR A 285 -30.49 -0.18 6.38
N GLY A 286 -29.78 -1.13 7.01
CA GLY A 286 -30.32 -2.44 7.37
C GLY A 286 -30.75 -3.29 6.16
N GLY A 287 -30.23 -2.97 4.97
CA GLY A 287 -30.53 -3.59 3.70
C GLY A 287 -29.41 -4.50 3.18
N PRO A 288 -29.39 -4.81 1.88
CA PRO A 288 -28.29 -5.55 1.25
C PRO A 288 -26.99 -4.73 1.23
N MET A 289 -25.90 -5.33 0.74
CA MET A 289 -24.66 -4.60 0.44
C MET A 289 -24.95 -3.40 -0.47
N GLY A 290 -24.27 -2.30 -0.19
CA GLY A 290 -24.22 -1.12 -1.06
C GLY A 290 -23.15 -1.29 -2.11
N ASN A 291 -22.66 -0.17 -2.63
CA ASN A 291 -21.70 -0.12 -3.71
C ASN A 291 -20.67 0.98 -3.50
N LEU A 292 -19.45 0.70 -3.93
CA LEU A 292 -18.39 1.67 -4.16
C LEU A 292 -18.39 2.05 -5.64
N TYR A 293 -18.34 3.35 -5.93
CA TYR A 293 -18.38 3.89 -7.28
C TYR A 293 -17.07 4.56 -7.63
N ARG A 294 -16.65 4.40 -8.88
CA ARG A 294 -15.80 5.36 -9.57
C ARG A 294 -16.56 5.99 -10.72
N VAL A 295 -16.60 7.31 -10.73
CA VAL A 295 -17.30 8.11 -11.74
C VAL A 295 -16.34 9.14 -12.29
N GLU A 296 -16.34 9.35 -13.60
CA GLU A 296 -15.54 10.39 -14.25
C GLU A 296 -16.43 11.59 -14.63
N ASP A 297 -16.03 12.81 -14.27
CA ASP A 297 -16.61 14.05 -14.78
C ASP A 297 -16.08 14.34 -16.19
N LYS A 298 -16.91 14.16 -17.21
CA LYS A 298 -16.60 14.53 -18.61
C LYS A 298 -16.96 15.99 -18.93
N GLY A 299 -17.12 16.81 -17.91
CA GLY A 299 -17.41 18.24 -17.97
C GLY A 299 -18.90 18.58 -18.04
N SER A 300 -19.69 17.84 -18.84
CA SER A 300 -21.14 18.02 -18.95
C SER A 300 -21.96 16.82 -18.48
N GLU A 301 -21.32 15.69 -18.21
CA GLU A 301 -21.96 14.47 -17.74
C GLU A 301 -21.02 13.66 -16.85
N ALA A 302 -21.63 12.83 -16.00
CA ALA A 302 -20.94 11.81 -15.25
C ALA A 302 -20.95 10.50 -16.03
N VAL A 303 -19.79 9.87 -16.16
CA VAL A 303 -19.65 8.53 -16.75
C VAL A 303 -19.25 7.56 -15.65
N LEU A 304 -20.05 6.52 -15.43
CA LEU A 304 -19.70 5.43 -14.52
C LEU A 304 -18.52 4.65 -15.12
N ALA A 305 -17.38 4.65 -14.44
CA ALA A 305 -16.21 3.87 -14.85
C ALA A 305 -16.36 2.42 -14.36
N TRP A 306 -16.54 2.23 -13.05
CA TRP A 306 -16.82 0.94 -12.45
C TRP A 306 -17.62 1.08 -11.15
N LYS A 307 -18.19 -0.04 -10.70
CA LYS A 307 -18.95 -0.15 -9.46
C LYS A 307 -18.71 -1.51 -8.82
N GLN A 308 -18.43 -1.55 -7.52
CA GLN A 308 -18.18 -2.78 -6.76
C GLN A 308 -19.08 -2.91 -5.55
N PRO A 309 -19.55 -4.12 -5.20
CA PRO A 309 -20.33 -4.33 -3.99
C PRO A 309 -19.46 -4.17 -2.75
N ILE A 310 -19.93 -3.40 -1.77
CA ILE A 310 -19.30 -3.28 -0.44
C ILE A 310 -20.36 -3.24 0.66
N TRP A 311 -19.95 -3.57 1.87
CA TRP A 311 -20.68 -3.13 3.04
C TRP A 311 -20.52 -1.62 3.17
N GLY A 312 -21.58 -0.87 2.86
CA GLY A 312 -21.47 0.56 2.57
C GLY A 312 -21.01 1.41 3.75
N SER A 313 -20.64 2.64 3.42
CA SER A 313 -19.96 3.57 4.32
C SER A 313 -20.42 5.00 4.05
N SER A 314 -20.38 5.82 5.10
CA SER A 314 -20.40 7.27 5.01
C SER A 314 -19.02 7.90 5.23
N GLY A 315 -17.97 7.09 5.42
CA GLY A 315 -16.59 7.56 5.44
C GLY A 315 -16.16 8.10 4.07
N THR A 316 -15.11 8.89 4.06
CA THR A 316 -14.46 9.36 2.83
C THR A 316 -13.50 8.29 2.36
N PRO A 317 -13.64 7.75 1.13
CA PRO A 317 -12.62 6.86 0.58
C PRO A 317 -11.24 7.55 0.58
N LEU A 318 -10.19 6.81 0.92
CA LEU A 318 -8.81 7.27 0.81
C LEU A 318 -8.28 6.87 -0.57
N VAL A 319 -7.97 7.86 -1.40
CA VAL A 319 -7.37 7.66 -2.71
C VAL A 319 -5.85 7.73 -2.58
N ASP A 320 -5.16 6.63 -2.86
CA ASP A 320 -3.71 6.59 -2.99
C ASP A 320 -3.33 6.44 -4.47
N THR A 321 -3.06 7.58 -5.11
CA THR A 321 -2.63 7.63 -6.51
C THR A 321 -1.24 7.05 -6.72
N ASN A 322 -0.43 6.88 -5.67
CA ASN A 322 0.93 6.37 -5.79
C ASN A 322 0.91 4.86 -6.02
N SER A 323 0.20 4.12 -5.17
CA SER A 323 0.01 2.67 -5.36
C SER A 323 -1.08 2.34 -6.38
N GLY A 324 -1.91 3.32 -6.77
CA GLY A 324 -3.09 3.06 -7.58
C GLY A 324 -4.15 2.29 -6.80
N THR A 325 -4.27 2.57 -5.50
CA THR A 325 -5.18 1.87 -4.58
C THR A 325 -6.21 2.83 -3.98
N LEU A 326 -7.42 2.34 -3.80
CA LEU A 326 -8.51 3.01 -3.13
C LEU A 326 -8.87 2.24 -1.85
N TYR A 327 -8.77 2.89 -0.70
CA TYR A 327 -9.13 2.29 0.59
C TYR A 327 -10.47 2.82 1.09
N VAL A 328 -11.33 1.92 1.57
CA VAL A 328 -12.65 2.30 2.07
C VAL A 328 -13.08 1.41 3.23
N CYS A 329 -13.52 2.02 4.32
CA CYS A 329 -14.15 1.33 5.44
C CYS A 329 -15.58 0.93 5.09
N GLY A 330 -16.14 -0.04 5.81
CA GLY A 330 -17.50 -0.55 5.61
C GLY A 330 -18.08 -1.21 6.85
N ASN A 331 -19.41 -1.43 6.84
CA ASN A 331 -20.10 -2.07 7.96
C ASN A 331 -21.29 -2.94 7.53
N ASP A 332 -21.27 -4.22 7.91
CA ASP A 332 -22.39 -5.15 7.80
C ASP A 332 -23.32 -5.00 9.00
N TYR A 333 -24.40 -4.23 8.80
CA TYR A 333 -25.41 -3.97 9.82
C TYR A 333 -26.24 -5.20 10.22
N SER A 334 -26.23 -6.27 9.43
CA SER A 334 -27.04 -7.46 9.70
C SER A 334 -26.45 -8.32 10.81
N VAL A 335 -25.12 -8.34 10.92
CA VAL A 335 -24.37 -9.13 11.92
C VAL A 335 -23.45 -8.27 12.78
N GLY A 336 -23.31 -6.99 12.48
CA GLY A 336 -22.38 -6.07 13.16
C GLY A 336 -20.91 -6.29 12.76
N GLY A 337 -20.64 -6.75 11.54
CA GLY A 337 -19.28 -6.94 11.02
C GLY A 337 -18.69 -5.64 10.48
N ASN A 338 -17.43 -5.34 10.80
CA ASN A 338 -16.72 -4.23 10.16
C ASN A 338 -15.97 -4.75 8.95
N HIS A 339 -15.75 -3.91 7.96
CA HIS A 339 -14.91 -4.24 6.82
C HIS A 339 -13.99 -3.08 6.50
N PHE A 340 -12.81 -3.41 6.03
CA PHE A 340 -11.88 -2.45 5.47
C PHE A 340 -11.36 -3.03 4.16
N TYR A 341 -11.57 -2.31 3.07
CA TYR A 341 -11.29 -2.79 1.73
C TYR A 341 -10.17 -1.99 1.09
N ALA A 342 -9.42 -2.65 0.22
CA ALA A 342 -8.61 -2.03 -0.82
C ALA A 342 -9.08 -2.47 -2.20
N PHE A 343 -9.19 -1.51 -3.12
CA PHE A 343 -9.53 -1.74 -4.51
C PHE A 343 -8.46 -1.12 -5.43
N ASP A 344 -8.18 -1.76 -6.55
CA ASP A 344 -7.44 -1.12 -7.63
C ASP A 344 -8.22 0.10 -8.13
N LEU A 345 -7.55 1.25 -8.14
CA LEU A 345 -8.17 2.55 -8.36
C LEU A 345 -8.75 2.70 -9.78
N ASP A 346 -8.13 2.07 -10.77
CA ASP A 346 -8.51 2.21 -12.18
C ASP A 346 -9.57 1.19 -12.60
N THR A 347 -9.43 -0.06 -12.17
CA THR A 347 -10.28 -1.20 -12.60
C THR A 347 -11.41 -1.51 -11.62
N GLY A 348 -11.26 -1.11 -10.35
CA GLY A 348 -12.15 -1.50 -9.27
C GLY A 348 -11.96 -2.97 -8.86
N GLY A 349 -10.89 -3.65 -9.24
CA GLY A 349 -10.60 -4.99 -8.75
C GLY A 349 -10.40 -4.99 -7.24
N LEU A 350 -11.06 -5.89 -6.49
CA LEU A 350 -10.80 -6.05 -5.06
C LEU A 350 -9.37 -6.56 -4.86
N VAL A 351 -8.56 -5.82 -4.11
CA VAL A 351 -7.19 -6.24 -3.74
C VAL A 351 -7.26 -7.09 -2.48
N TRP A 352 -7.90 -6.58 -1.43
CA TRP A 352 -8.14 -7.31 -0.17
C TRP A 352 -9.35 -6.77 0.59
N ASP A 353 -9.90 -7.60 1.48
CA ASP A 353 -10.97 -7.28 2.44
C ASP A 353 -10.53 -7.77 3.82
N ASN A 354 -10.36 -6.85 4.77
CA ASN A 354 -10.14 -7.14 6.17
C ASN A 354 -11.47 -6.98 6.95
N PRO A 355 -12.10 -8.08 7.40
CA PRO A 355 -13.40 -8.06 8.08
C PRO A 355 -13.32 -7.73 9.58
N ASN A 356 -12.16 -7.33 10.09
CA ASN A 356 -11.98 -7.00 11.51
C ASN A 356 -12.02 -5.50 11.79
N TRP A 357 -11.74 -4.68 10.78
CA TRP A 357 -11.48 -3.25 10.93
C TRP A 357 -12.41 -2.40 10.08
N GLY A 358 -12.35 -1.09 10.28
CA GLY A 358 -13.24 -0.14 9.65
C GLY A 358 -14.51 0.10 10.46
N ALA A 359 -15.36 0.95 9.89
CA ALA A 359 -16.62 1.39 10.46
C ALA A 359 -17.50 2.03 9.40
N TYR A 360 -18.80 2.16 9.72
CA TYR A 360 -19.76 2.83 8.84
C TYR A 360 -19.33 4.26 8.48
N ASN A 361 -18.82 5.05 9.42
CA ASN A 361 -18.34 6.41 9.13
C ASN A 361 -16.84 6.56 9.32
N GLY A 362 -16.10 5.45 9.29
CA GLY A 362 -14.67 5.45 9.54
C GLY A 362 -13.90 5.95 8.33
N ASN A 363 -13.01 6.91 8.55
CA ASN A 363 -11.93 7.23 7.62
C ASN A 363 -10.70 6.36 7.93
N CYS A 364 -9.79 6.30 6.99
CA CYS A 364 -8.46 5.70 7.16
C CYS A 364 -7.39 6.69 6.68
N VAL A 365 -6.14 6.43 7.03
CA VAL A 365 -5.01 7.28 6.65
C VAL A 365 -3.79 6.42 6.36
N LEU A 366 -3.04 6.78 5.32
CA LEU A 366 -1.74 6.20 5.01
C LEU A 366 -0.65 7.09 5.62
N SER A 367 0.32 6.49 6.31
CA SER A 367 1.48 7.26 6.78
C SER A 367 2.38 7.64 5.60
N PRO A 368 2.73 8.92 5.46
CA PRO A 368 3.74 9.34 4.47
C PRO A 368 5.17 8.95 4.88
N THR A 369 5.39 8.58 6.14
CA THR A 369 6.72 8.28 6.70
C THR A 369 7.03 6.80 6.62
N THR A 370 6.07 5.94 6.95
CA THR A 370 6.27 4.48 7.07
C THR A 370 5.56 3.70 5.97
N GLY A 371 4.60 4.32 5.26
CA GLY A 371 3.77 3.62 4.29
C GLY A 371 2.70 2.71 4.89
N TYR A 372 2.57 2.67 6.23
CA TYR A 372 1.54 1.87 6.90
C TYR A 372 0.17 2.54 6.90
N LEU A 373 -0.86 1.71 6.84
CA LEU A 373 -2.25 2.12 6.80
C LEU A 373 -2.87 2.05 8.21
N TYR A 374 -3.59 3.09 8.61
CA TYR A 374 -4.26 3.16 9.90
C TYR A 374 -5.77 3.27 9.75
N ALA A 375 -6.50 2.51 10.56
CA ALA A 375 -7.96 2.54 10.61
C ALA A 375 -8.48 2.42 12.06
N GLY A 376 -9.51 3.20 12.36
CA GLY A 376 -10.32 3.03 13.57
C GLY A 376 -11.39 1.95 13.40
N SER A 377 -11.94 1.43 14.50
CA SER A 377 -13.04 0.47 14.45
C SER A 377 -14.09 0.64 15.55
N PHE A 378 -15.33 0.23 15.24
CA PHE A 378 -16.51 0.40 16.08
C PHE A 378 -16.99 -0.91 16.70
N ASP A 379 -17.55 -0.83 17.91
CA ASP A 379 -18.42 -1.86 18.47
C ASP A 379 -19.86 -1.63 18.00
N THR A 380 -20.25 -2.46 17.03
CA THR A 380 -21.57 -2.43 16.38
C THR A 380 -22.70 -2.87 17.31
N GLY A 381 -22.41 -3.64 18.37
CA GLY A 381 -23.39 -4.06 19.37
C GLY A 381 -23.86 -2.93 20.28
N ALA A 382 -23.03 -1.90 20.44
CA ALA A 382 -23.26 -0.78 21.35
C ALA A 382 -23.39 0.59 20.64
N TRP A 383 -23.22 0.65 19.31
CA TRP A 383 -23.03 1.90 18.58
C TRP A 383 -21.90 2.76 19.18
N ALA A 384 -20.88 2.09 19.74
CA ALA A 384 -19.78 2.71 20.46
C ALA A 384 -18.50 2.68 19.63
N HIS A 385 -17.73 3.76 19.66
CA HIS A 385 -16.60 4.03 18.78
C HIS A 385 -15.26 3.47 19.28
N ASN A 386 -15.28 2.40 20.07
CA ASN A 386 -14.13 2.05 20.90
C ASN A 386 -13.65 0.61 20.68
N LYS A 387 -13.82 0.01 19.49
CA LYS A 387 -13.20 -1.31 19.28
C LYS A 387 -11.67 -1.17 19.30
N GLY A 388 -11.14 -0.03 18.85
CA GLY A 388 -9.71 0.23 18.83
C GLY A 388 -9.22 0.97 17.60
N MET A 389 -7.90 1.07 17.48
CA MET A 389 -7.19 1.52 16.29
C MET A 389 -6.16 0.45 15.90
N GLY A 390 -5.99 0.24 14.59
CA GLY A 390 -5.02 -0.71 14.06
C GLY A 390 -4.10 -0.09 13.01
N ALA A 391 -2.87 -0.59 12.96
CA ALA A 391 -1.91 -0.40 11.88
C ALA A 391 -1.91 -1.65 10.99
N MET A 392 -1.85 -1.45 9.68
CA MET A 392 -1.91 -2.51 8.68
C MET A 392 -0.88 -2.29 7.59
N GLU A 393 -0.47 -3.40 6.99
CA GLU A 393 0.28 -3.38 5.73
C GLU A 393 -0.71 -3.04 4.59
N ALA A 394 -0.37 -2.03 3.79
CA ALA A 394 -1.27 -1.41 2.83
C ALA A 394 -1.58 -2.29 1.60
N TYR A 395 -0.69 -3.21 1.24
CA TYR A 395 -0.84 -4.11 0.09
C TYR A 395 -1.64 -5.38 0.38
N THR A 396 -1.70 -5.80 1.65
CA THR A 396 -2.29 -7.08 2.08
C THR A 396 -3.45 -6.90 3.03
N GLY A 397 -3.58 -5.74 3.68
CA GLY A 397 -4.54 -5.51 4.75
C GLY A 397 -4.21 -6.30 6.02
N SER A 398 -3.01 -6.87 6.13
CA SER A 398 -2.58 -7.65 7.30
C SER A 398 -2.37 -6.74 8.50
N GLU A 399 -2.86 -7.17 9.66
CA GLU A 399 -2.73 -6.44 10.92
C GLU A 399 -1.28 -6.50 11.44
N LEU A 400 -0.70 -5.34 11.73
CA LEU A 400 0.68 -5.20 12.25
C LEU A 400 0.69 -4.90 13.74
N TRP A 401 -0.26 -4.08 14.18
CA TRP A 401 -0.42 -3.64 15.55
C TRP A 401 -1.83 -3.13 15.78
N TYR A 402 -2.33 -3.25 17.01
CA TYR A 402 -3.59 -2.61 17.38
C TYR A 402 -3.69 -2.35 18.87
N VAL A 403 -4.58 -1.42 19.22
CA VAL A 403 -5.04 -1.16 20.58
C VAL A 403 -6.54 -1.40 20.64
N GLN A 404 -7.05 -1.87 21.78
CA GLN A 404 -8.48 -2.05 22.01
C GLN A 404 -9.00 -0.99 22.98
N GLN A 405 -10.24 -0.51 22.79
CA GLN A 405 -10.94 0.39 23.73
C GLN A 405 -10.24 1.73 24.02
N LYS A 406 -9.14 2.05 23.31
CA LYS A 406 -8.45 3.33 23.38
C LYS A 406 -8.23 3.82 21.95
N GLY A 407 -9.20 4.56 21.42
CA GLY A 407 -9.27 4.95 20.01
C GLY A 407 -10.40 4.26 19.23
N GLY A 408 -10.51 4.58 17.94
CA GLY A 408 -11.55 4.07 17.03
C GLY A 408 -12.29 5.15 16.25
N GLY A 409 -12.06 6.42 16.58
CA GLY A 409 -12.31 7.55 15.69
C GLY A 409 -11.36 7.59 14.49
N ASP A 410 -11.56 8.59 13.63
CA ASP A 410 -10.79 8.72 12.40
C ASP A 410 -9.31 9.02 12.70
N PRO A 411 -8.38 8.16 12.24
CA PRO A 411 -6.97 8.35 12.50
C PRO A 411 -6.39 9.50 11.68
N VAL A 412 -5.41 10.20 12.26
CA VAL A 412 -4.62 11.24 11.59
C VAL A 412 -3.14 11.04 11.92
N VAL A 413 -2.30 11.01 10.89
CA VAL A 413 -0.84 10.90 11.05
C VAL A 413 -0.22 12.29 10.94
N ALA A 414 0.56 12.69 11.95
CA ALA A 414 1.34 13.93 11.92
C ALA A 414 2.52 13.86 12.88
N GLY A 415 3.70 14.28 12.43
CA GLY A 415 4.89 14.42 13.28
C GLY A 415 5.36 13.13 13.94
N GLY A 416 5.23 11.98 13.27
CA GLY A 416 5.61 10.66 13.81
C GLY A 416 4.58 10.06 14.78
N LEU A 417 3.40 10.69 14.93
CA LEU A 417 2.33 10.24 15.80
C LEU A 417 1.05 9.93 15.01
N VAL A 418 0.29 8.96 15.50
CA VAL A 418 -1.06 8.62 15.04
C VAL A 418 -2.06 9.06 16.09
N TYR A 419 -2.88 10.03 15.73
CA TYR A 419 -3.92 10.60 16.57
C TYR A 419 -5.28 9.94 16.31
N THR A 420 -6.02 9.63 17.37
CA THR A 420 -7.38 9.09 17.29
C THR A 420 -8.21 9.57 18.47
N THR A 421 -9.53 9.60 18.32
CA THR A 421 -10.47 9.94 19.41
C THR A 421 -11.20 8.71 19.93
N ALA A 422 -11.53 8.70 21.22
CA ALA A 422 -12.50 7.79 21.85
C ALA A 422 -12.84 8.30 23.25
N ASP A 423 -14.00 7.93 23.79
CA ASP A 423 -14.41 8.18 25.18
C ASP A 423 -14.23 9.63 25.66
N GLY A 424 -14.54 10.59 24.78
CA GLY A 424 -14.42 12.00 25.12
C GLY A 424 -12.99 12.57 25.09
N ARG A 425 -12.02 11.78 24.61
CA ARG A 425 -10.58 12.07 24.67
C ARG A 425 -9.90 12.03 23.31
N LEU A 426 -8.73 12.66 23.27
CA LEU A 426 -7.72 12.50 22.22
C LEU A 426 -6.63 11.54 22.73
N TYR A 427 -6.27 10.58 21.90
CA TYR A 427 -5.13 9.69 22.08
C TYR A 427 -4.09 9.98 20.99
N ALA A 428 -2.81 9.86 21.37
CA ALA A 428 -1.71 9.85 20.42
C ALA A 428 -0.82 8.63 20.66
N TYR A 429 -0.54 7.90 19.60
CA TYR A 429 0.37 6.75 19.58
C TYR A 429 1.58 7.10 18.71
N GLU A 430 2.73 6.50 18.99
CA GLU A 430 3.80 6.52 17.98
C GLU A 430 3.33 5.76 16.76
N GLU A 431 3.76 6.19 15.57
CA GLU A 431 3.61 5.36 14.37
C GLU A 431 4.18 3.96 14.61
N TYR A 432 3.55 2.99 13.97
CA TYR A 432 3.99 1.60 14.02
C TYR A 432 5.41 1.50 13.48
N LYS A 433 6.26 0.84 14.27
CA LYS A 433 7.62 0.52 13.93
C LYS A 433 7.84 -0.96 14.26
N PRO A 434 8.46 -1.74 13.36
CA PRO A 434 8.83 -3.10 13.69
C PRO A 434 9.87 -3.08 14.83
N THR A 435 9.96 -4.18 15.58
CA THR A 435 10.95 -4.34 16.67
C THR A 435 12.37 -4.52 16.15
N SER A 436 12.52 -4.89 14.88
CA SER A 436 13.79 -5.00 14.19
C SER A 436 13.58 -4.79 12.69
N TYR A 437 14.65 -4.42 12.01
CA TYR A 437 14.68 -4.19 10.58
C TYR A 437 15.53 -5.30 9.97
N ASP A 438 14.87 -6.39 9.61
CA ASP A 438 15.51 -7.64 9.23
C ASP A 438 15.67 -7.71 7.70
N TRP A 439 16.79 -8.25 7.24
CA TRP A 439 17.02 -8.53 5.82
C TRP A 439 17.55 -9.94 5.63
N TYR A 440 17.09 -10.65 4.61
CA TYR A 440 17.45 -12.04 4.38
C TYR A 440 17.91 -12.33 2.97
N PHE A 441 18.89 -13.24 2.86
CA PHE A 441 19.48 -13.71 1.62
C PHE A 441 19.70 -15.23 1.70
N ALA A 442 19.28 -15.97 0.68
CA ALA A 442 19.43 -17.43 0.58
C ALA A 442 20.65 -17.89 -0.25
N GLU A 443 21.15 -17.04 -1.15
CA GLU A 443 22.30 -17.28 -2.01
C GLU A 443 23.57 -16.61 -1.45
N GLY A 444 24.73 -17.14 -1.85
CA GLY A 444 26.05 -16.71 -1.36
C GLY A 444 27.08 -17.84 -1.43
N TYR A 445 28.32 -17.50 -1.79
CA TYR A 445 29.42 -18.45 -1.91
C TYR A 445 30.79 -17.77 -1.75
N THR A 446 31.62 -18.28 -0.85
CA THR A 446 32.95 -17.73 -0.53
C THR A 446 34.12 -18.56 -1.10
N GLY A 447 33.82 -19.46 -2.05
CA GLY A 447 34.81 -20.32 -2.69
C GLY A 447 35.64 -19.63 -3.76
N GLU A 448 36.48 -20.41 -4.44
CA GLU A 448 37.30 -19.93 -5.54
C GLU A 448 36.42 -19.37 -6.68
N GLY A 449 36.82 -18.21 -7.21
CA GLY A 449 36.10 -17.56 -8.31
C GLY A 449 34.93 -16.67 -7.87
N PHE A 450 34.72 -16.42 -6.58
CA PHE A 450 33.66 -15.55 -6.08
C PHE A 450 34.20 -14.52 -5.07
N GLU A 451 33.68 -13.29 -5.16
CA GLU A 451 33.79 -12.25 -4.15
C GLU A 451 32.38 -11.75 -3.82
N GLU A 452 31.93 -12.01 -2.60
CA GLU A 452 30.61 -11.66 -2.08
C GLU A 452 30.75 -10.56 -1.02
N TRP A 453 29.92 -9.53 -1.16
CA TRP A 453 29.86 -8.40 -0.23
C TRP A 453 28.45 -8.23 0.32
N LEU A 454 28.35 -7.68 1.52
CA LEU A 454 27.08 -7.22 2.11
C LEU A 454 27.18 -5.72 2.40
N CYS A 455 26.37 -4.93 1.70
CA CYS A 455 26.27 -3.48 1.84
C CYS A 455 25.11 -3.13 2.77
N LEU A 456 25.42 -2.48 3.90
CA LEU A 456 24.46 -2.03 4.91
C LEU A 456 24.41 -0.50 4.92
N ALA A 457 23.41 0.10 4.29
CA ALA A 457 23.23 1.55 4.24
C ALA A 457 22.24 2.02 5.32
N ASN A 458 22.65 3.00 6.12
CA ASN A 458 21.81 3.63 7.13
C ASN A 458 21.31 4.99 6.63
N PRO A 459 20.00 5.13 6.31
CA PRO A 459 19.42 6.37 5.80
C PRO A 459 19.13 7.41 6.91
N GLY A 460 19.34 7.09 8.19
CA GLY A 460 19.17 8.04 9.29
C GLY A 460 20.10 9.25 9.15
N ASP A 461 19.72 10.39 9.73
CA ASP A 461 20.44 11.66 9.58
C ASP A 461 20.96 12.24 10.90
N ALA A 462 20.70 11.56 12.02
CA ALA A 462 21.10 12.00 13.35
C ALA A 462 21.83 10.88 14.14
N PRO A 463 22.72 11.21 15.10
CA PRO A 463 23.46 10.20 15.87
C PRO A 463 22.60 9.19 16.63
N GLU A 464 21.38 9.56 17.01
CA GLU A 464 20.39 8.65 17.60
C GLU A 464 19.91 7.56 16.63
N ASP A 465 20.17 7.69 15.34
CA ASP A 465 19.88 6.70 14.30
C ASP A 465 21.06 5.77 14.00
N ASP A 466 22.18 5.89 14.74
CA ASP A 466 23.27 4.92 14.67
C ASP A 466 22.76 3.50 14.98
N ALA A 467 23.02 2.57 14.06
CA ALA A 467 22.49 1.21 14.08
C ALA A 467 23.49 0.21 14.64
N THR A 468 23.01 -0.71 15.49
CA THR A 468 23.69 -1.97 15.83
C THR A 468 23.08 -3.09 15.00
N VAL A 469 23.92 -3.76 14.21
CA VAL A 469 23.48 -4.77 13.25
C VAL A 469 24.09 -6.13 13.59
N ASN A 470 23.23 -7.13 13.83
CA ASN A 470 23.63 -8.53 13.95
C ASN A 470 23.51 -9.18 12.58
N VAL A 471 24.59 -9.76 12.08
CA VAL A 471 24.63 -10.49 10.81
C VAL A 471 24.89 -11.96 11.11
N THR A 472 23.89 -12.80 10.90
CA THR A 472 23.94 -14.25 11.05
C THR A 472 24.14 -14.92 9.70
N TYR A 473 25.14 -15.79 9.62
CA TYR A 473 25.49 -16.58 8.45
C TYR A 473 25.05 -18.03 8.66
N LEU A 474 24.21 -18.55 7.77
CA LEU A 474 23.89 -19.97 7.68
C LEU A 474 24.76 -20.64 6.62
N PHE A 475 25.05 -21.91 6.84
CA PHE A 475 25.87 -22.72 5.94
C PHE A 475 25.13 -23.97 5.49
N ASN A 476 25.57 -24.54 4.37
CA ASN A 476 25.18 -25.89 3.99
C ASN A 476 25.93 -26.93 4.84
N GLY A 477 25.35 -28.13 4.99
CA GLY A 477 25.96 -29.25 5.70
C GLY A 477 25.88 -29.12 7.22
N GLU A 478 26.96 -29.48 7.92
CA GLU A 478 26.97 -29.57 9.39
C GLU A 478 27.53 -28.34 10.10
N ARG A 479 28.06 -27.34 9.37
CA ARG A 479 28.62 -26.12 9.99
C ARG A 479 27.51 -25.32 10.68
N ASP A 480 27.73 -24.98 11.94
CA ASP A 480 26.79 -24.22 12.74
C ASP A 480 26.74 -22.74 12.31
N PRO A 481 25.59 -22.06 12.50
CA PRO A 481 25.47 -20.64 12.21
C PRO A 481 26.47 -19.78 12.99
N GLU A 482 26.94 -18.71 12.36
CA GLU A 482 27.84 -17.74 12.95
C GLU A 482 27.21 -16.35 12.95
N THR A 483 27.26 -15.62 14.07
CA THR A 483 26.73 -14.25 14.16
C THR A 483 27.83 -13.26 14.50
N LEU A 484 27.93 -12.20 13.71
CA LEU A 484 28.84 -11.08 13.93
C LEU A 484 28.05 -9.79 14.12
N VAL A 485 28.63 -8.84 14.86
CA VAL A 485 27.98 -7.56 15.19
C VAL A 485 28.76 -6.42 14.54
N TYR A 486 28.03 -5.52 13.89
CA TYR A 486 28.54 -4.34 13.21
C TYR A 486 27.83 -3.09 13.73
N GLY A 487 28.53 -1.97 13.76
CA GLY A 487 27.93 -0.65 13.95
C GLY A 487 27.84 0.06 12.61
N VAL A 488 26.69 0.64 12.29
CA VAL A 488 26.47 1.42 11.06
C VAL A 488 25.95 2.79 11.47
N ASN A 489 26.83 3.80 11.41
CA ASN A 489 26.46 5.15 11.82
C ASN A 489 25.39 5.73 10.88
N ALA A 490 24.57 6.63 11.39
CA ALA A 490 23.60 7.40 10.61
C ALA A 490 24.28 8.10 9.42
N GLY A 491 23.64 8.07 8.26
CA GLY A 491 24.13 8.69 7.03
C GLY A 491 25.42 8.06 6.51
N THR A 492 25.62 6.75 6.74
CA THR A 492 26.80 6.02 6.26
C THR A 492 26.44 4.64 5.72
N ARG A 493 27.45 3.94 5.19
CA ARG A 493 27.38 2.51 4.87
C ARG A 493 28.55 1.75 5.47
N VAL A 494 28.28 0.50 5.82
CA VAL A 494 29.30 -0.52 6.02
C VAL A 494 29.22 -1.56 4.91
N THR A 495 30.36 -1.86 4.29
CA THR A 495 30.51 -2.91 3.26
C THR A 495 31.33 -4.05 3.86
N ILE A 496 30.74 -5.25 3.96
CA ILE A 496 31.34 -6.41 4.63
C ILE A 496 31.86 -7.39 3.56
N ASP A 497 33.15 -7.73 3.63
CA ASP A 497 33.72 -8.89 2.92
C ASP A 497 33.22 -10.18 3.59
N VAL A 498 32.29 -10.88 2.95
CA VAL A 498 31.67 -12.08 3.53
C VAL A 498 32.71 -13.19 3.69
N LYS A 499 33.63 -13.36 2.73
CA LYS A 499 34.72 -14.33 2.85
C LYS A 499 35.69 -13.97 3.96
N GLY A 500 35.97 -12.69 4.15
CA GLY A 500 36.74 -12.19 5.28
C GLY A 500 36.08 -12.46 6.63
N ALA A 501 34.74 -12.40 6.67
CA ALA A 501 33.93 -12.63 7.87
C ALA A 501 33.84 -14.12 8.27
N VAL A 502 33.54 -15.02 7.32
CA VAL A 502 33.24 -16.43 7.62
C VAL A 502 34.22 -17.44 7.01
N GLY A 503 35.27 -16.98 6.36
CA GLY A 503 36.26 -17.84 5.72
C GLY A 503 35.86 -18.31 4.32
N LYS A 504 36.78 -19.05 3.68
CA LYS A 504 36.69 -19.50 2.29
C LYS A 504 35.94 -20.82 2.12
N ASP A 505 35.51 -21.06 0.88
CA ASP A 505 34.96 -22.34 0.40
C ASP A 505 33.66 -22.76 1.13
N ALA A 506 32.81 -21.79 1.46
CA ALA A 506 31.49 -22.03 2.06
C ALA A 506 30.37 -21.51 1.17
N GLU A 507 29.27 -22.25 1.11
CA GLU A 507 27.98 -21.71 0.68
C GLU A 507 27.32 -21.00 1.86
N VAL A 508 26.85 -19.78 1.66
CA VAL A 508 26.46 -18.86 2.73
C VAL A 508 25.07 -18.29 2.45
N SER A 509 24.26 -18.17 3.49
CA SER A 509 23.01 -17.39 3.50
C SER A 509 23.07 -16.41 4.65
N ILE A 510 22.47 -15.25 4.51
CA ILE A 510 22.66 -14.12 5.43
C ILE A 510 21.31 -13.71 6.02
N LYS A 511 21.27 -13.54 7.34
CA LYS A 511 20.22 -12.80 8.05
C LYS A 511 20.85 -11.57 8.69
N VAL A 512 20.30 -10.41 8.41
CA VAL A 512 20.63 -9.13 9.02
C VAL A 512 19.51 -8.79 10.01
N VAL A 513 19.85 -8.34 11.20
CA VAL A 513 18.91 -7.84 12.21
C VAL A 513 19.45 -6.52 12.73
N SER A 514 18.70 -5.45 12.57
CA SER A 514 19.06 -4.14 13.13
C SER A 514 18.01 -3.57 14.06
N ASP A 515 18.48 -2.77 15.00
CA ASP A 515 17.69 -1.94 15.91
C ASP A 515 17.25 -0.60 15.29
N LYS A 516 17.73 -0.25 14.10
CA LYS A 516 17.41 0.98 13.35
C LYS A 516 17.09 0.69 11.89
N PRO A 517 16.29 1.56 11.22
CA PRO A 517 16.03 1.43 9.79
C PRO A 517 17.35 1.35 9.01
N LEU A 518 17.48 0.36 8.14
CA LEU A 518 18.60 0.24 7.21
C LEU A 518 18.15 -0.43 5.91
N VAL A 519 18.99 -0.37 4.89
CA VAL A 519 18.85 -1.17 3.67
C VAL A 519 20.05 -2.09 3.52
N ALA A 520 19.79 -3.37 3.24
CA ALA A 520 20.81 -4.35 2.93
C ALA A 520 20.75 -4.77 1.45
N GLU A 521 21.86 -4.64 0.74
CA GLU A 521 22.07 -5.19 -0.60
C GLU A 521 23.29 -6.12 -0.60
N ARG A 522 23.24 -7.15 -1.44
CA ARG A 522 24.29 -8.17 -1.52
C ARG A 522 24.81 -8.32 -2.95
N PRO A 523 25.91 -7.64 -3.29
CA PRO A 523 26.57 -7.87 -4.57
C PRO A 523 27.55 -9.05 -4.52
N VAL A 524 27.56 -9.81 -5.61
CA VAL A 524 28.48 -10.92 -5.86
C VAL A 524 29.15 -10.69 -7.19
N TYR A 525 30.48 -10.75 -7.22
CA TYR A 525 31.30 -10.70 -8.42
C TYR A 525 31.98 -12.05 -8.61
N PHE A 526 32.03 -12.56 -9.85
CA PHE A 526 32.48 -13.93 -10.06
C PHE A 526 33.20 -14.19 -11.38
N ARG A 527 33.98 -15.28 -11.35
CA ARG A 527 34.36 -16.12 -12.49
C ARG A 527 33.83 -17.53 -12.22
N TYR A 528 32.66 -17.80 -12.78
CA TYR A 528 31.91 -19.02 -12.60
C TYR A 528 32.53 -20.21 -13.33
N THR A 529 32.81 -21.28 -12.58
CA THR A 529 33.22 -22.58 -13.13
C THR A 529 32.06 -23.54 -13.30
N GLY A 530 31.04 -23.47 -12.45
CA GLY A 530 29.84 -24.32 -12.51
C GLY A 530 30.12 -25.82 -12.61
N THR A 531 29.16 -26.54 -13.19
CA THR A 531 29.26 -27.99 -13.39
C THR A 531 30.09 -28.38 -14.62
N GLY A 532 30.21 -27.46 -15.59
CA GLY A 532 30.91 -27.67 -16.86
C GLY A 532 32.37 -27.24 -16.90
N ASN A 533 32.96 -26.79 -15.78
CA ASN A 533 34.29 -26.16 -15.74
C ASN A 533 34.40 -24.95 -16.71
N HIS A 534 33.38 -24.11 -16.62
CA HIS A 534 33.23 -22.85 -17.36
C HIS A 534 34.24 -21.79 -16.90
N ALA A 535 34.15 -20.63 -17.55
CA ALA A 535 35.00 -19.48 -17.30
C ALA A 535 34.19 -18.17 -17.43
N TRP A 536 32.89 -18.22 -17.13
CA TRP A 536 31.97 -17.10 -17.32
C TRP A 536 32.23 -16.05 -16.24
N THR A 537 32.41 -14.79 -16.62
CA THR A 537 32.58 -13.69 -15.67
C THR A 537 31.29 -12.92 -15.54
N GLY A 538 31.08 -12.28 -14.40
CA GLY A 538 29.91 -11.43 -14.19
C GLY A 538 29.85 -10.90 -12.77
N GLY A 539 28.70 -10.33 -12.45
CA GLY A 539 28.30 -10.05 -11.09
C GLY A 539 26.82 -9.73 -11.04
N HIS A 540 26.23 -9.83 -9.85
CA HIS A 540 24.83 -9.56 -9.61
C HIS A 540 24.63 -8.94 -8.23
N CYS A 541 23.53 -8.22 -8.04
CA CYS A 541 23.16 -7.66 -6.76
C CYS A 541 21.66 -7.80 -6.53
N VAL A 542 21.28 -8.08 -5.29
CA VAL A 542 19.90 -8.11 -4.82
C VAL A 542 19.74 -7.24 -3.59
N VAL A 543 18.58 -6.60 -3.45
CA VAL A 543 18.07 -6.14 -2.16
C VAL A 543 17.58 -7.36 -1.38
N GLY A 544 17.80 -7.41 -0.06
CA GLY A 544 17.35 -8.54 0.76
C GLY A 544 15.83 -8.68 0.79
N ALA A 545 15.34 -9.86 1.16
CA ALA A 545 13.95 -10.02 1.61
C ALA A 545 13.78 -9.36 2.98
N ASP A 546 12.65 -8.70 3.21
CA ASP A 546 12.25 -8.11 4.50
C ASP A 546 11.72 -9.17 5.49
N ASP A 547 11.23 -10.32 4.98
CA ASP A 547 10.76 -11.43 5.81
C ASP A 547 11.00 -12.82 5.17
N PRO A 548 11.19 -13.88 5.98
CA PRO A 548 11.03 -15.25 5.52
C PRO A 548 9.54 -15.56 5.32
N LEU A 549 9.20 -16.17 4.18
CA LEU A 549 7.83 -16.46 3.78
C LEU A 549 7.61 -17.95 3.53
N THR A 550 6.36 -18.37 3.56
CA THR A 550 5.96 -19.72 3.14
C THR A 550 5.90 -19.85 1.62
N ASP A 551 5.73 -18.74 0.90
CA ASP A 551 5.51 -18.75 -0.53
C ASP A 551 6.50 -17.82 -1.23
N TRP A 552 7.13 -18.30 -2.31
CA TRP A 552 8.09 -17.54 -3.13
C TRP A 552 7.90 -17.85 -4.60
N TYR A 553 8.12 -16.85 -5.45
CA TYR A 553 7.82 -16.98 -6.87
C TYR A 553 8.87 -16.33 -7.78
N PHE A 554 9.11 -16.92 -8.95
CA PHE A 554 10.07 -16.46 -9.96
C PHE A 554 9.46 -16.62 -11.37
N ALA A 555 9.47 -15.57 -12.19
CA ALA A 555 8.84 -15.57 -13.52
C ALA A 555 9.81 -15.95 -14.66
N GLU A 556 11.08 -15.64 -14.52
CA GLU A 556 12.14 -16.05 -15.42
C GLU A 556 12.76 -17.39 -14.98
N GLY A 557 13.26 -18.12 -15.97
CA GLY A 557 14.10 -19.30 -15.82
C GLY A 557 14.29 -19.97 -17.18
N TYR A 558 15.45 -20.56 -17.40
CA TYR A 558 15.79 -21.24 -18.65
C TYR A 558 16.83 -22.34 -18.43
N THR A 559 16.49 -23.57 -18.78
CA THR A 559 17.34 -24.77 -18.61
C THR A 559 17.99 -25.25 -19.90
N GLY A 560 18.04 -24.39 -20.93
CA GLY A 560 18.65 -24.73 -22.22
C GLY A 560 20.17 -24.63 -22.24
N GLU A 561 20.74 -24.92 -23.41
CA GLU A 561 22.18 -24.90 -23.61
C GLU A 561 22.76 -23.52 -23.29
N GLY A 562 23.86 -23.50 -22.55
CA GLY A 562 24.54 -22.27 -22.15
C GLY A 562 23.99 -21.63 -20.88
N PHE A 563 23.10 -22.29 -20.13
CA PHE A 563 22.56 -21.78 -18.86
C PHE A 563 22.70 -22.80 -17.73
N GLU A 564 23.13 -22.34 -16.56
CA GLU A 564 23.08 -23.07 -15.29
C GLU A 564 22.25 -22.26 -14.28
N GLU A 565 21.05 -22.74 -14.00
CA GLU A 565 20.09 -22.14 -13.08
C GLU A 565 20.02 -22.94 -11.78
N TRP A 566 19.96 -22.22 -10.66
CA TRP A 566 19.88 -22.81 -9.32
C TRP A 566 18.74 -22.20 -8.53
N LEU A 567 18.22 -22.98 -7.58
CA LEU A 567 17.31 -22.51 -6.55
C LEU A 567 17.98 -22.67 -5.19
N CYS A 568 18.17 -21.55 -4.50
CA CYS A 568 18.74 -21.48 -3.15
C CYS A 568 17.60 -21.29 -2.15
N LEU A 569 17.52 -22.17 -1.15
CA LEU A 569 16.54 -22.07 -0.06
C LEU A 569 17.26 -22.00 1.29
N ALA A 570 16.92 -21.02 2.12
CA ALA A 570 17.45 -20.86 3.46
C ALA A 570 16.33 -20.95 4.51
N ASN A 571 16.58 -21.72 5.56
CA ASN A 571 15.67 -21.87 6.70
C ASN A 571 16.36 -21.32 7.96
N PHE A 572 15.99 -20.11 8.34
CA PHE A 572 16.48 -19.43 9.54
C PHE A 572 15.72 -19.85 10.82
N GLY A 573 14.74 -20.74 10.72
CA GLY A 573 14.06 -21.34 11.85
C GLY A 573 14.73 -22.64 12.32
N ASP A 574 14.46 -23.06 13.55
CA ASP A 574 15.11 -24.24 14.16
C ASP A 574 14.55 -25.59 13.67
N SER A 575 13.45 -25.59 12.93
CA SER A 575 12.72 -26.80 12.55
C SER A 575 12.80 -27.05 11.05
N LEU A 576 12.82 -28.33 10.66
CA LEU A 576 12.74 -28.77 9.26
C LEU A 576 11.55 -28.13 8.53
N ALA A 577 11.83 -27.46 7.41
CA ALA A 577 10.86 -27.01 6.44
C ALA A 577 10.72 -28.05 5.32
N THR A 578 9.48 -28.40 4.99
CA THR A 578 9.12 -29.17 3.79
C THR A 578 8.67 -28.16 2.75
N VAL A 579 9.31 -28.20 1.58
CA VAL A 579 9.12 -27.21 0.52
C VAL A 579 8.65 -27.93 -0.74
N LYS A 580 7.46 -27.60 -1.20
CA LYS A 580 6.94 -28.01 -2.50
C LYS A 580 7.33 -26.95 -3.53
N VAL A 581 7.89 -27.37 -4.65
CA VAL A 581 8.30 -26.50 -5.75
C VAL A 581 7.58 -26.95 -7.01
N ALA A 582 6.85 -26.05 -7.64
CA ALA A 582 6.24 -26.23 -8.95
C ALA A 582 7.07 -25.50 -10.02
N TYR A 583 7.57 -26.27 -10.99
CA TYR A 583 8.21 -25.75 -12.19
C TYR A 583 7.15 -25.55 -13.27
N ILE A 584 6.86 -24.30 -13.60
CA ILE A 584 5.81 -23.87 -14.52
C ILE A 584 6.44 -23.68 -15.91
N TYR A 585 5.83 -24.27 -16.93
CA TYR A 585 6.34 -24.24 -18.30
C TYR A 585 5.49 -23.37 -19.22
N GLN A 586 6.02 -23.05 -20.39
CA GLN A 586 5.26 -22.33 -21.42
C GLN A 586 4.06 -23.14 -21.93
N GLU A 587 4.20 -24.47 -21.97
CA GLU A 587 3.15 -25.41 -22.37
C GLU A 587 3.21 -26.67 -21.51
N GLY A 588 2.03 -27.25 -21.22
CA GLY A 588 1.88 -28.47 -20.44
C GLY A 588 1.73 -28.22 -18.94
N GLU A 589 1.50 -29.30 -18.19
CA GLU A 589 1.29 -29.24 -16.75
C GLU A 589 2.60 -28.89 -16.00
N PRO A 590 2.53 -28.10 -14.92
CA PRO A 590 3.67 -27.88 -14.04
C PRO A 590 4.23 -29.19 -13.48
N LEU A 591 5.56 -29.23 -13.28
CA LEU A 591 6.22 -30.33 -12.57
C LEU A 591 6.35 -29.98 -11.10
N GLU A 592 5.76 -30.78 -10.23
CA GLU A 592 5.89 -30.59 -8.78
C GLU A 592 6.95 -31.52 -8.17
N LYS A 593 7.76 -30.98 -7.27
CA LYS A 593 8.75 -31.71 -6.47
C LYS A 593 8.73 -31.25 -5.02
N GLU A 594 9.13 -32.15 -4.12
CA GLU A 594 9.25 -31.86 -2.70
C GLU A 594 10.73 -31.90 -2.28
N TYR A 595 11.12 -30.89 -1.51
CA TYR A 595 12.46 -30.70 -0.96
C TYR A 595 12.39 -30.50 0.56
N TYR A 596 13.52 -30.71 1.22
CA TYR A 596 13.65 -30.61 2.66
C TYR A 596 14.76 -29.63 3.01
N VAL A 597 14.44 -28.62 3.80
CA VAL A 597 15.41 -27.60 4.27
C VAL A 597 15.53 -27.73 5.79
N PRO A 598 16.60 -28.37 6.31
CA PRO A 598 16.81 -28.48 7.75
C PRO A 598 16.81 -27.11 8.43
N GLY A 599 16.44 -27.08 9.71
CA GLY A 599 16.47 -25.83 10.48
C GLY A 599 17.89 -25.29 10.62
N ASN A 600 18.03 -23.97 10.60
CA ASN A 600 19.31 -23.25 10.62
C ASN A 600 20.29 -23.71 9.52
N ARG A 601 19.77 -24.03 8.34
CA ARG A 601 20.57 -24.49 7.20
C ARG A 601 20.06 -23.88 5.90
N ARG A 602 20.93 -23.93 4.89
CA ARG A 602 20.60 -23.65 3.50
C ARG A 602 20.77 -24.90 2.63
N VAL A 603 20.06 -24.93 1.51
CA VAL A 603 20.19 -25.94 0.46
C VAL A 603 20.14 -25.28 -0.92
N THR A 604 20.82 -25.87 -1.89
CA THR A 604 20.83 -25.41 -3.29
C THR A 604 20.59 -26.57 -4.22
N PHE A 605 19.74 -26.37 -5.22
CA PHE A 605 19.39 -27.38 -6.22
C PHE A 605 19.62 -26.83 -7.62
N SER A 606 20.06 -27.69 -8.55
CA SER A 606 20.19 -27.34 -9.96
C SER A 606 18.83 -27.45 -10.65
N VAL A 607 18.27 -26.33 -11.08
CA VAL A 607 16.98 -26.29 -11.78
C VAL A 607 17.08 -27.04 -13.10
N ASN A 608 18.22 -26.99 -13.81
CA ASN A 608 18.45 -27.77 -15.04
C ASN A 608 18.20 -29.27 -14.82
N SER A 609 18.72 -29.83 -13.71
CA SER A 609 18.54 -31.25 -13.39
C SER A 609 17.13 -31.58 -12.90
N GLU A 610 16.45 -30.60 -12.30
CA GLU A 610 15.18 -30.82 -11.62
C GLU A 610 13.97 -30.60 -12.54
N ALA A 611 13.96 -29.53 -13.35
CA ALA A 611 12.87 -29.15 -14.26
C ALA A 611 12.95 -29.82 -15.64
N GLY A 612 14.11 -30.40 -15.97
CA GLY A 612 14.38 -31.00 -17.29
C GLY A 612 15.01 -30.01 -18.26
N GLU A 613 15.76 -30.54 -19.22
CA GLU A 613 16.63 -29.79 -20.13
C GLU A 613 15.84 -29.02 -21.22
N GLY A 614 16.36 -27.86 -21.63
CA GLY A 614 15.90 -27.15 -22.82
C GLY A 614 14.57 -26.43 -22.65
N ARG A 615 14.23 -25.99 -21.44
CA ARG A 615 12.91 -25.43 -21.12
C ARG A 615 12.99 -24.01 -20.57
N ASP A 616 12.07 -23.20 -21.05
CA ASP A 616 11.55 -22.02 -20.38
C ASP A 616 10.82 -22.44 -19.09
N VAL A 617 11.29 -21.98 -17.93
CA VAL A 617 10.78 -22.43 -16.62
C VAL A 617 10.55 -21.25 -15.67
N SER A 618 9.40 -21.23 -15.00
CA SER A 618 9.13 -20.35 -13.85
C SER A 618 9.00 -21.22 -12.61
N ILE A 619 9.15 -20.64 -11.42
CA ILE A 619 9.17 -21.40 -10.17
C ILE A 619 8.13 -20.81 -9.21
N ALA A 620 7.29 -21.67 -8.65
CA ALA A 620 6.46 -21.37 -7.48
C ALA A 620 6.89 -22.29 -6.33
N VAL A 621 7.18 -21.71 -5.17
CA VAL A 621 7.64 -22.38 -3.97
C VAL A 621 6.55 -22.23 -2.91
N GLU A 622 6.15 -23.34 -2.30
CA GLU A 622 5.22 -23.39 -1.16
C GLU A 622 5.90 -24.18 -0.04
N SER A 623 5.93 -23.64 1.17
CA SER A 623 6.55 -24.27 2.33
C SER A 623 5.62 -24.30 3.52
N ASN A 624 5.71 -25.38 4.29
CA ASN A 624 5.00 -25.49 5.56
C ASN A 624 5.59 -24.63 6.69
N ARG A 625 6.72 -23.96 6.46
CA ARG A 625 7.40 -23.07 7.39
C ARG A 625 8.04 -21.90 6.64
N PRO A 626 8.28 -20.76 7.31
CA PRO A 626 8.98 -19.64 6.68
C PRO A 626 10.39 -20.04 6.22
N VAL A 627 10.69 -19.77 4.95
CA VAL A 627 12.00 -19.93 4.31
C VAL A 627 12.31 -18.66 3.50
N VAL A 628 13.52 -18.56 2.97
CA VAL A 628 13.92 -17.50 2.03
C VAL A 628 14.38 -18.18 0.75
N ALA A 629 14.01 -17.64 -0.40
CA ALA A 629 14.34 -18.22 -1.70
C ALA A 629 15.04 -17.22 -2.62
N GLU A 630 16.13 -17.65 -3.25
CA GLU A 630 16.83 -16.91 -4.30
C GLU A 630 17.09 -17.81 -5.50
N ARG A 631 17.11 -17.21 -6.70
CA ARG A 631 17.37 -17.91 -7.96
C ARG A 631 18.56 -17.27 -8.69
N PRO A 632 19.79 -17.76 -8.46
CA PRO A 632 20.92 -17.36 -9.28
C PRO A 632 20.95 -18.16 -10.60
N MET A 633 21.38 -17.50 -11.66
CA MET A 633 21.57 -18.07 -12.98
C MET A 633 22.90 -17.60 -13.56
N TYR A 634 23.62 -18.51 -14.19
CA TYR A 634 24.90 -18.23 -14.85
C TYR A 634 24.83 -18.70 -16.30
N PHE A 635 25.41 -17.94 -17.23
CA PHE A 635 25.18 -18.22 -18.65
C PHE A 635 26.32 -17.83 -19.61
N SER A 636 26.25 -18.43 -20.79
CA SER A 636 26.84 -17.99 -22.06
C SER A 636 25.70 -17.76 -23.06
N TYR A 637 25.13 -16.57 -22.99
CA TYR A 637 23.94 -16.15 -23.71
C TYR A 637 24.17 -16.08 -25.21
N GLN A 638 23.44 -16.90 -25.97
CA GLN A 638 23.45 -16.84 -27.43
C GLN A 638 22.46 -15.81 -27.97
N GLY A 639 21.31 -15.62 -27.33
CA GLY A 639 20.29 -14.66 -27.75
C GLY A 639 19.83 -14.79 -29.20
N MET A 640 19.28 -13.71 -29.74
CA MET A 640 18.83 -13.67 -31.13
C MET A 640 19.99 -13.59 -32.15
N GLY A 641 21.19 -13.23 -31.69
CA GLY A 641 22.38 -12.99 -32.52
C GLY A 641 23.49 -14.02 -32.45
N SER A 642 23.35 -15.10 -31.66
CA SER A 642 24.47 -16.02 -31.32
C SER A 642 25.67 -15.31 -30.70
N HIS A 643 25.40 -14.44 -29.73
CA HIS A 643 26.34 -13.48 -29.17
C HIS A 643 27.48 -14.09 -28.36
N GLY A 644 27.18 -15.09 -27.53
CA GLY A 644 28.13 -15.68 -26.59
C GLY A 644 28.50 -14.77 -25.43
N TRP A 645 27.59 -13.90 -24.99
CA TRP A 645 27.80 -13.01 -23.84
C TRP A 645 27.78 -13.83 -22.56
N THR A 646 28.84 -13.75 -21.77
CA THR A 646 28.93 -14.45 -20.50
C THR A 646 28.41 -13.58 -19.36
N GLY A 647 27.85 -14.20 -18.33
CA GLY A 647 27.30 -13.44 -17.20
C GLY A 647 26.57 -14.32 -16.20
N GLY A 648 25.84 -13.64 -15.33
CA GLY A 648 24.92 -14.25 -14.38
C GLY A 648 24.14 -13.18 -13.62
N HIS A 649 22.95 -13.53 -13.15
CA HIS A 649 22.10 -12.67 -12.34
C HIS A 649 21.43 -13.48 -11.23
N CYS A 650 20.96 -12.78 -10.20
CA CYS A 650 20.20 -13.37 -9.09
C CYS A 650 18.99 -12.47 -8.79
N VAL A 651 17.94 -13.08 -8.24
CA VAL A 651 16.78 -12.39 -7.67
C VAL A 651 16.38 -13.08 -6.37
N ILE A 652 15.96 -12.28 -5.38
CA ILE A 652 15.10 -12.74 -4.28
C ILE A 652 13.72 -13.00 -4.87
N GLY A 653 13.06 -14.08 -4.49
CA GLY A 653 11.73 -14.40 -5.02
C GLY A 653 10.68 -13.35 -4.68
N ALA A 654 9.61 -13.26 -5.47
CA ALA A 654 8.47 -12.42 -5.13
C ALA A 654 7.68 -13.05 -3.97
N ALA A 655 7.18 -12.23 -3.05
CA ALA A 655 6.33 -12.64 -1.94
C ALA A 655 4.92 -13.11 -2.36
N GLY A 656 4.56 -12.91 -3.63
CA GLY A 656 3.26 -13.24 -4.21
C GLY A 656 3.13 -12.81 -5.66
N ALA A 657 2.15 -13.38 -6.35
CA ALA A 657 1.68 -12.83 -7.63
C ALA A 657 0.87 -11.54 -7.41
N GLY A 658 0.87 -10.65 -8.40
CA GLY A 658 0.23 -9.35 -8.34
C GLY A 658 -0.48 -9.01 -9.66
N THR A 659 -1.43 -8.08 -9.61
CA THR A 659 -2.11 -7.57 -10.81
C THR A 659 -1.37 -6.39 -11.44
N SER A 660 -0.33 -5.89 -10.78
CA SER A 660 0.47 -4.75 -11.23
C SER A 660 1.95 -5.00 -10.96
N TRP A 661 2.80 -4.67 -11.93
CA TRP A 661 4.26 -4.73 -11.81
C TRP A 661 4.92 -3.61 -12.60
N TYR A 662 5.98 -3.01 -12.05
CA TYR A 662 6.63 -1.86 -12.67
C TYR A 662 8.15 -1.99 -12.68
N PHE A 663 8.76 -1.44 -13.73
CA PHE A 663 10.20 -1.51 -13.98
C PHE A 663 10.73 -0.15 -14.43
N ALA A 664 11.93 0.20 -13.98
CA ALA A 664 12.52 1.52 -14.21
C ALA A 664 13.68 1.54 -15.20
N GLU A 665 14.49 0.49 -15.27
CA GLU A 665 15.52 0.34 -16.31
C GLU A 665 14.96 -0.41 -17.54
N GLY A 666 15.62 -0.21 -18.68
CA GLY A 666 15.36 -0.91 -19.93
C GLY A 666 16.06 -0.23 -21.11
N TYR A 667 16.66 -1.02 -22.00
CA TYR A 667 17.34 -0.54 -23.19
C TYR A 667 17.35 -1.58 -24.31
N THR A 668 16.84 -1.21 -25.48
CA THR A 668 16.75 -2.06 -26.68
C THR A 668 17.73 -1.64 -27.78
N GLY A 669 18.79 -0.91 -27.42
CA GLY A 669 19.82 -0.46 -28.35
C GLY A 669 20.87 -1.52 -28.69
N GLU A 670 21.90 -1.09 -29.43
CA GLU A 670 22.99 -1.95 -29.82
C GLU A 670 23.70 -2.53 -28.58
N GLY A 671 23.91 -3.85 -28.57
CA GLY A 671 24.56 -4.55 -27.47
C GLY A 671 23.63 -4.93 -26.31
N PHE A 672 22.31 -4.85 -26.48
CA PHE A 672 21.34 -5.19 -25.43
C PHE A 672 20.18 -6.04 -25.97
N GLU A 673 19.82 -7.10 -25.24
CA GLU A 673 18.60 -7.88 -25.44
C GLU A 673 17.82 -7.96 -24.12
N GLU A 674 16.67 -7.29 -24.10
CA GLU A 674 15.77 -7.20 -22.96
C GLU A 674 14.54 -8.09 -23.18
N TRP A 675 14.13 -8.75 -22.10
CA TRP A 675 12.95 -9.61 -22.08
C TRP A 675 12.03 -9.27 -20.92
N LEU A 676 10.75 -9.60 -21.08
CA LEU A 676 9.77 -9.59 -20.00
C LEU A 676 9.24 -11.02 -19.83
N CYS A 677 9.49 -11.61 -18.68
CA CYS A 677 9.02 -12.93 -18.29
C CYS A 677 7.77 -12.80 -17.43
N LEU A 678 6.68 -13.41 -17.86
CA LEU A 678 5.39 -13.44 -17.18
C LEU A 678 5.06 -14.87 -16.77
N ALA A 679 4.55 -15.07 -15.55
CA ALA A 679 4.06 -16.38 -15.12
C ALA A 679 2.71 -16.27 -14.41
N ASN A 680 1.79 -17.16 -14.74
CA ASN A 680 0.49 -17.25 -14.12
C ASN A 680 0.43 -18.54 -13.27
N PRO A 681 0.65 -18.45 -11.94
CA PRO A 681 0.54 -19.60 -11.07
C PRO A 681 -0.92 -19.97 -10.76
N GLY A 682 -1.89 -19.11 -11.10
CA GLY A 682 -3.30 -19.29 -10.76
C GLY A 682 -4.09 -20.22 -11.69
N ASP A 683 -5.30 -20.53 -11.27
CA ASP A 683 -6.22 -21.48 -11.92
C ASP A 683 -7.02 -20.87 -13.09
N GLU A 684 -6.87 -19.57 -13.36
CA GLU A 684 -7.62 -18.84 -14.38
C GLU A 684 -6.69 -18.10 -15.35
N ASP A 685 -7.07 -18.04 -16.62
CA ASP A 685 -6.35 -17.29 -17.64
C ASP A 685 -6.28 -15.79 -17.29
N ALA A 686 -5.08 -15.23 -17.41
CA ALA A 686 -4.82 -13.81 -17.23
C ALA A 686 -4.74 -13.10 -18.58
N LEU A 687 -5.31 -11.89 -18.67
CA LEU A 687 -5.03 -10.94 -19.74
C LEU A 687 -4.12 -9.85 -19.17
N VAL A 688 -2.92 -9.74 -19.73
CA VAL A 688 -1.86 -8.86 -19.27
C VAL A 688 -1.66 -7.72 -20.26
N GLU A 689 -1.83 -6.49 -19.81
CA GLU A 689 -1.49 -5.25 -20.50
C GLU A 689 -0.06 -4.84 -20.12
N VAL A 690 0.82 -4.68 -21.10
CA VAL A 690 2.19 -4.16 -20.91
C VAL A 690 2.28 -2.80 -21.58
N THR A 691 2.56 -1.77 -20.79
CA THR A 691 2.80 -0.41 -21.25
C THR A 691 4.30 -0.12 -21.23
N TYR A 692 4.84 0.20 -22.40
CA TYR A 692 6.24 0.58 -22.61
C TYR A 692 6.39 2.08 -22.39
N LEU A 693 7.11 2.46 -21.33
CA LEU A 693 7.29 3.84 -20.87
C LEU A 693 8.60 4.40 -21.44
N TYR A 694 8.56 4.89 -22.67
CA TYR A 694 9.74 5.42 -23.35
C TYR A 694 10.27 6.70 -22.67
N GLN A 695 11.58 6.89 -22.63
CA GLN A 695 12.16 8.20 -22.30
C GLN A 695 11.73 9.26 -23.32
N ASP A 696 11.85 8.91 -24.61
CA ASP A 696 11.48 9.76 -25.74
C ASP A 696 10.31 9.16 -26.54
N GLY A 697 9.18 9.85 -26.59
CA GLY A 697 7.95 9.43 -27.29
C GLY A 697 6.83 8.92 -26.37
N GLU A 698 5.59 8.99 -26.84
CA GLU A 698 4.40 8.59 -26.06
C GLU A 698 4.43 7.11 -25.67
N PRO A 699 3.92 6.74 -24.49
CA PRO A 699 3.86 5.35 -24.07
C PRO A 699 2.99 4.51 -25.02
N GLU A 700 3.33 3.23 -25.15
CA GLU A 700 2.61 2.27 -25.99
C GLU A 700 2.15 1.09 -25.15
N THR A 701 0.89 0.66 -25.30
CA THR A 701 0.32 -0.48 -24.55
C THR A 701 0.01 -1.64 -25.49
N LYS A 702 0.32 -2.86 -25.06
CA LYS A 702 0.01 -4.12 -25.77
C LYS A 702 -0.56 -5.16 -24.82
N GLU A 703 -1.43 -6.02 -25.35
CA GLU A 703 -2.12 -7.07 -24.58
C GLU A 703 -1.58 -8.48 -24.89
N TYR A 704 -1.47 -9.30 -23.85
CA TYR A 704 -0.98 -10.68 -23.92
C TYR A 704 -1.79 -11.58 -23.00
N GLY A 705 -2.32 -12.69 -23.54
CA GLY A 705 -2.92 -13.74 -22.71
C GLY A 705 -1.86 -14.62 -22.05
N VAL A 706 -1.98 -14.88 -20.76
CA VAL A 706 -1.14 -15.84 -20.02
C VAL A 706 -2.07 -16.89 -19.41
N PRO A 707 -2.23 -18.06 -20.05
CA PRO A 707 -3.12 -19.10 -19.56
C PRO A 707 -2.81 -19.55 -18.12
N ALA A 708 -3.82 -20.11 -17.44
CA ALA A 708 -3.66 -20.70 -16.11
C ALA A 708 -2.49 -21.70 -16.07
N HIS A 709 -1.71 -21.67 -14.99
CA HIS A 709 -0.54 -22.53 -14.77
C HIS A 709 0.52 -22.55 -15.89
N THR A 710 0.67 -21.44 -16.62
CA THR A 710 1.68 -21.32 -17.68
C THR A 710 2.51 -20.05 -17.53
N ARG A 711 3.55 -19.93 -18.37
CA ARG A 711 4.38 -18.74 -18.49
C ARG A 711 4.48 -18.25 -19.94
N ARG A 712 4.94 -17.00 -20.09
CA ARG A 712 5.19 -16.35 -21.38
C ARG A 712 6.41 -15.43 -21.29
N THR A 713 7.32 -15.53 -22.26
CA THR A 713 8.46 -14.63 -22.41
C THR A 713 8.25 -13.71 -23.61
N LEU A 714 8.45 -12.41 -23.44
CA LEU A 714 8.32 -11.39 -24.49
C LEU A 714 9.68 -10.77 -24.78
N SER A 715 10.04 -10.60 -26.06
CA SER A 715 11.23 -9.82 -26.44
C SER A 715 10.90 -8.34 -26.45
N VAL A 716 11.42 -7.58 -25.49
CA VAL A 716 11.16 -6.14 -25.41
C VAL A 716 11.77 -5.42 -26.62
N ASN A 717 12.91 -5.88 -27.15
CA ASN A 717 13.49 -5.33 -28.38
C ASN A 717 12.55 -5.41 -29.59
N LEU A 718 11.80 -6.51 -29.73
CA LEU A 718 10.84 -6.67 -30.82
C LEU A 718 9.54 -5.90 -30.54
N GLU A 719 9.10 -5.88 -29.28
CA GLU A 719 7.83 -5.27 -28.92
C GLU A 719 7.91 -3.74 -28.86
N ALA A 720 8.91 -3.18 -28.21
CA ALA A 720 9.10 -1.73 -28.03
C ALA A 720 9.81 -1.05 -29.23
N GLY A 721 10.43 -1.87 -30.09
CA GLY A 721 11.29 -1.41 -31.17
C GLY A 721 12.73 -1.15 -30.73
N ALA A 722 13.64 -1.06 -31.71
CA ALA A 722 15.08 -0.94 -31.48
C ALA A 722 15.52 0.46 -31.03
N GLY A 723 16.59 0.53 -30.24
CA GLY A 723 17.23 1.78 -29.84
C GLY A 723 16.43 2.62 -28.86
N ARG A 724 15.58 2.00 -28.05
CA ARG A 724 14.74 2.67 -27.06
C ARG A 724 15.34 2.48 -25.68
N GLU A 725 15.29 3.54 -24.90
CA GLU A 725 15.46 3.45 -23.46
C GLU A 725 14.07 3.59 -22.80
N LEU A 726 13.66 2.63 -21.99
CA LEU A 726 12.28 2.51 -21.53
C LEU A 726 12.14 1.86 -20.14
N GLY A 727 11.05 2.16 -19.44
CA GLY A 727 10.54 1.36 -18.33
C GLY A 727 9.31 0.55 -18.77
N LEU A 728 8.76 -0.26 -17.87
CA LEU A 728 7.56 -1.06 -18.13
C LEU A 728 6.53 -0.86 -17.01
N ALA A 729 5.25 -0.79 -17.37
CA ALA A 729 4.13 -0.93 -16.46
C ALA A 729 3.24 -2.08 -16.93
N VAL A 730 3.13 -3.11 -16.11
CA VAL A 730 2.38 -4.33 -16.38
C VAL A 730 1.11 -4.30 -15.54
N LYS A 731 -0.06 -4.44 -16.17
CA LYS A 731 -1.36 -4.61 -15.51
C LYS A 731 -1.98 -5.94 -15.94
N SER A 732 -2.69 -6.61 -15.05
CA SER A 732 -3.26 -7.92 -15.34
C SER A 732 -4.64 -8.09 -14.73
N THR A 733 -5.53 -8.78 -15.44
CA THR A 733 -6.88 -9.12 -14.94
C THR A 733 -6.88 -10.16 -13.83
N ARG A 734 -5.77 -10.89 -13.66
CA ARG A 734 -5.53 -11.90 -12.61
C ARG A 734 -4.12 -11.76 -12.05
N PRO A 735 -3.84 -12.18 -10.80
CA PRO A 735 -2.49 -12.17 -10.27
C PRO A 735 -1.52 -12.96 -11.16
N VAL A 736 -0.46 -12.29 -11.63
CA VAL A 736 0.66 -12.87 -12.39
C VAL A 736 1.97 -12.45 -11.75
N LEU A 737 3.07 -13.03 -12.18
CA LEU A 737 4.43 -12.65 -11.82
C LEU A 737 5.07 -11.95 -13.01
N ALA A 738 5.98 -11.01 -12.75
CA ALA A 738 6.76 -10.36 -13.79
C ALA A 738 8.24 -10.19 -13.37
N GLU A 739 9.15 -10.66 -14.21
CA GLU A 739 10.60 -10.46 -14.09
C GLU A 739 11.16 -9.94 -15.41
N ARG A 740 12.20 -9.13 -15.33
CA ARG A 740 12.81 -8.48 -16.50
C ARG A 740 14.30 -8.78 -16.57
N PRO A 741 14.71 -9.78 -17.36
CA PRO A 741 16.12 -9.98 -17.63
C PRO A 741 16.59 -9.12 -18.81
N ILE A 742 17.83 -8.63 -18.69
CA ILE A 742 18.58 -7.97 -19.76
C ILE A 742 19.89 -8.71 -19.92
N TYR A 743 20.24 -9.05 -21.15
CA TYR A 743 21.57 -9.55 -21.52
C TYR A 743 22.26 -8.49 -22.36
N PHE A 744 23.55 -8.26 -22.12
CA PHE A 744 24.24 -7.15 -22.78
C PHE A 744 25.72 -7.41 -23.06
N ASN A 745 26.26 -6.61 -23.97
CA ASN A 745 27.66 -6.29 -24.11
C ASN A 745 27.82 -4.78 -24.14
N TYR A 746 27.93 -4.21 -22.95
CA TYR A 746 27.96 -2.78 -22.72
C TYR A 746 29.19 -2.16 -23.38
N ARG A 747 28.93 -1.22 -24.30
CA ARG A 747 29.93 -0.52 -25.12
C ARG A 747 30.89 -1.47 -25.87
N GLY A 748 30.46 -2.70 -26.14
CA GLY A 748 31.30 -3.72 -26.76
C GLY A 748 32.48 -4.19 -25.90
N ALA A 749 32.49 -3.86 -24.61
CA ALA A 749 33.62 -4.08 -23.71
C ALA A 749 33.30 -5.00 -22.53
N TRP A 750 32.11 -4.88 -21.95
CA TRP A 750 31.69 -5.58 -20.73
C TRP A 750 30.39 -6.32 -20.99
N ASP A 751 30.50 -7.63 -21.21
CA ASP A 751 29.36 -8.52 -21.33
C ASP A 751 28.82 -8.94 -19.96
N GLY A 752 27.53 -9.25 -19.91
CA GLY A 752 26.84 -9.62 -18.68
C GLY A 752 25.35 -9.79 -18.87
N GLY A 753 24.64 -9.83 -17.75
CA GLY A 753 23.20 -9.71 -17.73
C GLY A 753 22.70 -9.46 -16.32
N SER A 754 21.47 -8.97 -16.24
CA SER A 754 20.79 -8.61 -15.00
C SER A 754 19.38 -9.14 -15.02
N CYS A 755 18.77 -9.35 -13.86
CA CYS A 755 17.34 -9.56 -13.75
C CYS A 755 16.82 -8.84 -12.51
N VAL A 756 15.59 -8.32 -12.61
CA VAL A 756 14.86 -7.75 -11.48
C VAL A 756 13.44 -8.29 -11.46
N ILE A 757 12.91 -8.47 -10.26
CA ILE A 757 11.46 -8.58 -10.04
C ILE A 757 10.86 -7.19 -10.15
N GLY A 758 9.69 -7.07 -10.79
CA GLY A 758 8.99 -5.80 -10.86
C GLY A 758 8.67 -5.26 -9.46
N ALA A 759 8.63 -3.94 -9.31
CA ALA A 759 8.02 -3.33 -8.14
C ALA A 759 6.50 -3.59 -8.18
N ALA A 760 5.90 -4.02 -7.07
CA ALA A 760 4.44 -4.22 -6.99
C ALA A 760 3.68 -2.87 -7.03
N ILE A 761 4.30 -1.83 -6.47
CA ILE A 761 3.76 -0.47 -6.43
C ILE A 761 4.86 0.57 -6.73
N PRO A 762 4.53 1.69 -7.38
CA PRO A 762 5.34 2.89 -7.34
C PRO A 762 5.38 3.46 -5.92
N GLY A 763 6.50 4.07 -5.54
CA GLY A 763 6.73 4.62 -4.21
C GLY A 763 7.34 6.02 -4.27
N ASN A 764 7.21 6.75 -3.16
CA ASN A 764 7.69 8.14 -3.02
C ASN A 764 9.06 8.22 -2.34
N TYR A 765 9.59 7.08 -1.90
CA TYR A 765 10.91 6.95 -1.31
C TYR A 765 11.50 5.60 -1.72
N TRP A 766 12.76 5.65 -2.14
CA TRP A 766 13.56 4.50 -2.49
C TRP A 766 14.97 4.66 -1.93
N CYS A 767 15.60 3.57 -1.52
CA CYS A 767 16.98 3.57 -1.08
C CYS A 767 17.79 2.46 -1.76
N LEU A 768 19.01 2.79 -2.18
CA LEU A 768 19.95 1.95 -2.92
C LEU A 768 21.23 1.82 -2.11
N ALA A 769 21.54 0.63 -1.59
CA ALA A 769 22.62 0.46 -0.62
C ALA A 769 24.02 0.22 -1.23
N GLU A 770 24.13 -0.47 -2.37
CA GLU A 770 25.39 -0.60 -3.12
C GLU A 770 25.64 0.63 -4.03
N GLY A 771 26.90 0.78 -4.40
CA GLY A 771 27.37 1.69 -5.44
C GLY A 771 28.86 1.98 -5.27
N TYR A 772 29.58 2.13 -6.38
CA TYR A 772 30.99 2.47 -6.38
C TYR A 772 31.40 3.25 -7.63
N THR A 773 31.87 4.48 -7.44
CA THR A 773 32.07 5.50 -8.50
C THR A 773 33.49 5.51 -9.08
N ASP A 774 34.20 4.40 -8.96
CA ASP A 774 35.51 4.24 -9.56
C ASP A 774 35.45 4.20 -11.10
N VAL A 775 36.58 4.50 -11.75
CA VAL A 775 36.72 4.51 -13.22
C VAL A 775 36.41 3.16 -13.88
N HIS A 776 36.41 2.07 -13.13
CA HIS A 776 36.05 0.74 -13.61
C HIS A 776 34.54 0.42 -13.50
N PHE A 777 33.71 1.39 -13.13
CA PHE A 777 32.26 1.25 -12.96
C PHE A 777 31.50 2.39 -13.65
N ASP A 778 30.55 2.03 -14.51
CA ASP A 778 29.52 2.94 -15.00
C ASP A 778 28.22 2.65 -14.23
N GLN A 779 27.63 3.68 -13.62
CA GLN A 779 26.45 3.53 -12.76
C GLN A 779 25.34 4.48 -13.18
N TYR A 780 24.11 3.99 -13.07
CA TYR A 780 22.91 4.72 -13.46
C TYR A 780 21.81 4.54 -12.43
N VAL A 781 21.08 5.61 -12.12
CA VAL A 781 19.78 5.55 -11.45
C VAL A 781 18.71 5.72 -12.52
N CYS A 782 17.89 4.70 -12.69
CA CYS A 782 16.77 4.68 -13.61
C CYS A 782 15.49 4.93 -12.82
N VAL A 783 14.69 5.91 -13.25
CA VAL A 783 13.44 6.29 -12.61
C VAL A 783 12.32 6.22 -13.63
N SER A 784 11.26 5.48 -13.33
CA SER A 784 10.06 5.43 -14.15
C SER A 784 8.89 6.07 -13.43
N ASN A 785 8.15 6.94 -14.11
CA ASN A 785 6.90 7.53 -13.65
C ASN A 785 5.74 6.87 -14.41
N PRO A 786 5.15 5.79 -13.87
CA PRO A 786 3.96 5.17 -14.46
C PRO A 786 2.68 5.98 -14.21
N GLY A 787 2.76 7.06 -13.43
CA GLY A 787 1.65 7.94 -13.08
C GLY A 787 1.16 8.80 -14.24
N LYS A 788 0.02 9.45 -14.01
CA LYS A 788 -0.68 10.31 -15.00
C LYS A 788 -0.23 11.77 -14.96
N GLU A 789 0.64 12.12 -14.03
CA GLU A 789 1.14 13.48 -13.82
C GLU A 789 2.66 13.48 -13.61
N ASP A 790 3.31 14.59 -13.94
CA ASP A 790 4.76 14.76 -13.85
C ASP A 790 5.25 14.67 -12.40
N ALA A 791 6.26 13.85 -12.13
CA ALA A 791 6.87 13.67 -10.82
C ALA A 791 8.07 14.59 -10.62
N THR A 792 8.21 15.15 -9.42
CA THR A 792 9.43 15.81 -8.96
C THR A 792 10.21 14.85 -8.10
N VAL A 793 11.39 14.44 -8.57
CA VAL A 793 12.23 13.40 -7.97
C VAL A 793 13.53 14.03 -7.48
N VAL A 794 13.88 13.78 -6.22
CA VAL A 794 15.13 14.25 -5.62
C VAL A 794 16.03 13.05 -5.34
N VAL A 795 17.21 13.02 -5.97
CA VAL A 795 18.23 11.99 -5.77
C VAL A 795 19.28 12.54 -4.80
N THR A 796 19.42 11.90 -3.65
CA THR A 796 20.29 12.34 -2.55
C THR A 796 21.36 11.29 -2.27
N PRO A 797 22.65 11.59 -2.47
CA PRO A 797 23.73 10.74 -1.97
C PRO A 797 23.61 10.65 -0.44
N LEU A 798 23.50 9.44 0.11
CA LEU A 798 23.45 9.25 1.57
C LEU A 798 24.82 9.50 2.22
N PHE A 799 25.91 9.22 1.50
CA PHE A 799 27.27 9.44 1.96
C PHE A 799 28.28 9.61 0.82
N GLY A 800 29.47 10.06 1.21
CA GLY A 800 30.48 10.62 0.31
C GLY A 800 30.05 12.01 -0.18
N ASP A 801 31.00 12.88 -0.52
CA ASP A 801 30.70 14.26 -0.96
C ASP A 801 29.68 14.29 -2.13
N GLY A 802 28.69 15.19 -2.09
CA GLY A 802 27.66 15.33 -3.12
C GLY A 802 26.44 16.09 -2.58
N GLU A 803 25.76 16.82 -3.46
CA GLU A 803 24.52 17.53 -3.11
C GLU A 803 23.31 16.75 -3.63
N ALA A 804 22.15 16.96 -3.02
CA ALA A 804 20.89 16.46 -3.56
C ALA A 804 20.58 17.15 -4.90
N GLU A 805 20.10 16.38 -5.87
CA GLU A 805 19.75 16.87 -7.20
C GLU A 805 18.27 16.58 -7.50
N GLU A 806 17.58 17.58 -8.04
CA GLU A 806 16.14 17.51 -8.36
C GLU A 806 15.92 17.35 -9.87
N TYR A 807 15.00 16.47 -10.23
CA TYR A 807 14.67 16.09 -11.59
C TYR A 807 13.15 16.04 -11.77
N ALA A 808 12.67 16.50 -12.93
CA ALA A 808 11.29 16.29 -13.35
C ALA A 808 11.21 15.02 -14.22
N VAL A 809 10.32 14.10 -13.89
CA VAL A 809 10.04 12.89 -14.66
C VAL A 809 8.60 12.95 -15.15
N SER A 810 8.42 13.20 -16.44
CA SER A 810 7.07 13.38 -17.00
C SER A 810 6.19 12.15 -16.85
N ALA A 811 4.87 12.37 -16.79
CA ALA A 811 3.86 11.31 -16.72
C ALA A 811 4.05 10.25 -17.83
N GLY A 812 4.01 8.97 -17.46
CA GLY A 812 4.14 7.84 -18.38
C GLY A 812 5.52 7.72 -19.06
N ARG A 813 6.57 8.33 -18.49
CA ARG A 813 7.95 8.32 -19.03
C ARG A 813 8.93 7.70 -18.04
N ARG A 814 10.13 7.37 -18.53
CA ARG A 814 11.30 7.15 -17.68
C ARG A 814 12.37 8.22 -17.84
N PHE A 815 13.29 8.24 -16.90
CA PHE A 815 14.47 9.08 -16.81
C PHE A 815 15.67 8.25 -16.33
N THR A 816 16.87 8.55 -16.82
CA THR A 816 18.11 7.95 -16.30
C THR A 816 19.13 9.02 -15.94
N LEU A 817 19.62 8.92 -14.72
CA LEU A 817 20.73 9.71 -14.17
C LEU A 817 22.01 8.90 -14.24
N THR A 818 23.08 9.48 -14.78
CA THR A 818 24.43 8.91 -14.66
C THR A 818 25.03 9.34 -13.33
N LEU A 819 25.54 8.38 -12.56
CA LEU A 819 26.22 8.66 -11.30
C LEU A 819 27.73 8.70 -11.51
N SER A 820 28.39 9.75 -11.01
CA SER A 820 29.84 9.89 -11.04
C SER A 820 30.34 10.72 -9.87
N SER A 821 31.63 10.62 -9.56
CA SER A 821 32.30 11.47 -8.58
C SER A 821 33.70 11.85 -9.07
N ALA A 822 34.27 12.90 -8.50
CA ALA A 822 35.63 13.34 -8.86
C ALA A 822 36.69 12.33 -8.41
N GLU A 823 36.47 11.64 -7.29
CA GLU A 823 37.34 10.60 -6.74
C GLU A 823 36.53 9.33 -6.50
N PRO A 824 37.11 8.13 -6.70
CA PRO A 824 36.45 6.87 -6.41
C PRO A 824 35.89 6.82 -4.99
N THR A 825 34.58 6.66 -4.86
CA THR A 825 33.93 6.50 -3.55
C THR A 825 32.81 5.48 -3.60
N GLU A 826 32.68 4.78 -2.50
CA GLU A 826 31.49 4.04 -2.13
C GLU A 826 30.28 5.00 -2.08
N ARG A 827 29.11 4.54 -2.56
CA ARG A 827 27.87 5.34 -2.64
C ARG A 827 26.64 4.53 -2.27
N ALA A 828 25.71 5.17 -1.56
CA ALA A 828 24.30 4.79 -1.48
C ALA A 828 23.47 6.04 -1.78
N TYR A 829 22.23 5.85 -2.20
CA TYR A 829 21.33 6.94 -2.57
C TYR A 829 19.96 6.75 -1.94
N ALA A 830 19.40 7.84 -1.43
CA ALA A 830 17.97 7.95 -1.18
C ALA A 830 17.33 8.76 -2.32
N ILE A 831 16.20 8.30 -2.81
CA ILE A 831 15.43 8.93 -3.87
C ILE A 831 14.07 9.24 -3.30
N THR A 832 13.71 10.51 -3.20
CA THR A 832 12.36 10.94 -2.81
C THR A 832 11.62 11.46 -4.02
N SER A 833 10.29 11.38 -3.98
CA SER A 833 9.43 11.91 -5.03
C SER A 833 8.14 12.47 -4.43
N ASP A 834 7.59 13.51 -5.04
CA ASP A 834 6.30 14.08 -4.65
C ASP A 834 5.11 13.16 -4.96
N ARG A 835 5.35 12.09 -5.75
CA ARG A 835 4.40 11.05 -6.13
C ARG A 835 5.08 9.72 -6.44
N GLY A 836 4.28 8.67 -6.66
CA GLY A 836 4.76 7.32 -6.89
C GLY A 836 5.61 7.20 -8.16
N VAL A 837 6.88 6.86 -7.99
CA VAL A 837 7.82 6.49 -9.05
C VAL A 837 8.44 5.13 -8.76
N VAL A 838 9.14 4.55 -9.72
CA VAL A 838 9.86 3.29 -9.57
C VAL A 838 11.32 3.55 -9.81
N VAL A 839 12.19 2.98 -8.96
CA VAL A 839 13.64 3.24 -9.01
C VAL A 839 14.42 1.94 -9.10
N GLU A 840 15.32 1.87 -10.08
CA GLU A 840 16.29 0.79 -10.27
C GLU A 840 17.70 1.40 -10.43
N ARG A 841 18.74 0.67 -10.01
CA ARG A 841 20.14 1.02 -10.26
C ARG A 841 20.74 0.06 -11.26
N ALA A 842 21.26 0.58 -12.37
CA ALA A 842 22.09 -0.16 -13.30
C ALA A 842 23.57 0.05 -12.97
N MET A 843 24.37 -1.01 -13.03
CA MET A 843 25.83 -0.93 -12.93
C MET A 843 26.48 -1.81 -13.99
N TYR A 844 27.53 -1.31 -14.62
CA TYR A 844 28.36 -2.04 -15.59
C TYR A 844 29.82 -1.86 -15.19
N PHE A 845 30.63 -2.92 -15.22
CA PHE A 845 31.95 -2.86 -14.60
C PHE A 845 33.01 -3.78 -15.22
N ASP A 846 34.26 -3.39 -14.98
CA ASP A 846 35.47 -4.24 -15.05
C ASP A 846 36.03 -4.42 -13.64
N TYR A 847 35.42 -5.31 -12.88
CA TYR A 847 35.69 -5.51 -11.46
C TYR A 847 37.11 -6.00 -11.22
N GLN A 848 37.92 -5.14 -10.57
CA GLN A 848 39.29 -5.49 -10.21
C GLN A 848 39.36 -6.26 -8.89
N GLY A 849 38.42 -6.06 -7.96
CA GLY A 849 38.36 -6.75 -6.66
C GLY A 849 39.65 -6.70 -5.84
N LEU A 850 39.77 -7.63 -4.89
CA LEU A 850 40.96 -7.71 -4.02
C LEU A 850 42.19 -8.28 -4.73
N GLY A 851 41.99 -8.98 -5.85
CA GLY A 851 43.03 -9.69 -6.60
C GLY A 851 43.43 -9.11 -7.95
N ALA A 852 42.94 -7.93 -8.35
CA ALA A 852 43.07 -7.38 -9.71
C ALA A 852 42.55 -8.37 -10.78
N HIS A 853 41.33 -8.87 -10.56
CA HIS A 853 40.70 -9.96 -11.30
C HIS A 853 40.37 -9.62 -12.76
N GLY A 854 39.84 -8.42 -13.01
CA GLY A 854 39.32 -8.02 -14.32
C GLY A 854 38.07 -8.80 -14.73
N TRP A 855 37.15 -9.03 -13.77
CA TRP A 855 35.88 -9.69 -14.04
C TRP A 855 34.89 -8.67 -14.57
N LYS A 856 34.48 -8.87 -15.82
CA LYS A 856 33.54 -7.99 -16.48
C LYS A 856 32.12 -8.42 -16.20
N GLY A 857 31.22 -7.45 -16.13
CA GLY A 857 29.82 -7.73 -15.87
C GLY A 857 28.99 -6.47 -15.77
N GLY A 858 27.79 -6.66 -15.26
CA GLY A 858 26.89 -5.62 -14.83
C GLY A 858 25.67 -6.23 -14.17
N HIS A 859 24.92 -5.43 -13.43
CA HIS A 859 23.69 -5.84 -12.78
C HIS A 859 22.71 -4.68 -12.68
N CYS A 860 21.46 -5.03 -12.39
CA CYS A 860 20.38 -4.09 -12.09
C CYS A 860 19.77 -4.50 -10.74
N THR A 861 19.40 -3.53 -9.91
CA THR A 861 18.74 -3.80 -8.62
C THR A 861 17.62 -2.79 -8.39
N ARG A 862 16.43 -3.27 -8.01
CA ARG A 862 15.33 -2.45 -7.51
C ARG A 862 15.71 -1.83 -6.17
N GLY A 863 15.43 -0.54 -5.96
CA GLY A 863 15.62 0.07 -4.65
C GLY A 863 14.66 -0.49 -3.59
N ALA A 864 15.05 -0.37 -2.32
CA ALA A 864 14.18 -0.64 -1.19
C ALA A 864 13.19 0.52 -0.98
N THR A 865 11.90 0.22 -0.88
CA THR A 865 10.86 1.21 -0.52
C THR A 865 10.81 1.43 0.99
N LEU A 866 9.97 2.37 1.46
CA LEU A 866 9.68 2.49 2.90
C LEU A 866 9.06 1.21 3.48
N SER A 867 8.19 0.53 2.73
CA SER A 867 7.60 -0.74 3.19
C SER A 867 8.61 -1.89 3.25
N ASP A 868 9.64 -1.86 2.41
CA ASP A 868 10.73 -2.85 2.50
C ASP A 868 11.61 -2.55 3.74
N ILE A 869 11.76 -1.27 4.10
CA ILE A 869 12.60 -0.83 5.22
C ILE A 869 11.91 -1.00 6.57
N TYR A 870 10.63 -0.67 6.67
CA TYR A 870 9.82 -0.69 7.90
C TYR A 870 8.86 -1.86 7.84
#